data_AF-W8BE76-F1
#
_entry.id   AF-W8BE76-F1
#
_cell.length_a   1.000
_cell.length_b   1.000
_cell.length_c   1.000
_cell.angle_alpha   90.00
_cell.angle_beta   90.00
_cell.angle_gamma   90.00
#
_symmetry.space_group_name_H-M   'P 1'
#
loop_
_entity.id
_entity.type
_entity.pdbx_description
1 polymer ?
#
loop_
_entity_poly.entity_id
_entity_poly.type
_entity_poly.pdbx_seq_one_letter_code
_entity_poly.pdbx_strand_id
1 'polypeptide(L)'
;MSAKSHPQMAPPPPPPKPNKTGAANTTTPYETYAANGNGTYTANGNGNGNGSASGSRSGSISSLTDNQGSLQRHSQNVNGRSTCHTPPRTDREQVVMTPKGKTANSTVILIERKLVDEINERVHVAGGDHTGIIINKDTVSGQKSESVPAQLSLEFRVFLVSANTGKHSQESRTLRFWFRQWLRSDEKQAQIAQDFFKELVSPKDFPRDYVGFIKKIMKLLQRGYDEIQSLEIELRILEETAEPPSRPLSLEESQIESPPLTPEKVLELIEQAYPNPITPEDLAKDYGWEEQDVLLVFMSLKERGLIKSMEYNSYTRIHHEDKEIKVVKQMPTIASNKQPTIAIITAQYCEKLAVDAMLENKETFVRYTTVDTDPNLTNTLRKTKRKRRFGESNVYTLGNIGAHRIVSTKLPSVGSTREAMTATGNTTTRLLGTFQKVDYVFVVGVAGGVPHYTDFKKHVRLGDVVISYVDKQRALLSKNEKPYVYIYKSGEDVKTYFPINDSLQQIAEGLQANMEVKRPWDTYQREGLASLMQKTESDFNRPSVNTDKLFMNIGNNEVIEVAHPIAMDSVDGVPRSRLHLGPIGSGRDLVRSDNSRMDFAKKYGLLATDVEMSSVLDSIIGNCRESFILVKGISDYKDGMSTRKWQNYASLAAAAVVKSIICGMDAPTNV
;
A
#
# COMPACT_ATOMS: atom_id res chain seq x y z
N MET A 1 -36.21 -56.23 -53.98
CA MET A 1 -36.08 -57.40 -53.08
C MET A 1 -34.83 -57.17 -52.23
N SER A 2 -34.97 -56.47 -51.11
CA SER A 2 -35.14 -57.00 -49.74
C SER A 2 -33.85 -57.54 -49.13
N ALA A 3 -33.20 -56.72 -48.30
CA ALA A 3 -32.32 -57.18 -47.23
C ALA A 3 -32.56 -56.29 -46.01
N LYS A 4 -33.09 -56.91 -44.95
CA LYS A 4 -33.53 -56.31 -43.70
C LYS A 4 -32.33 -55.92 -42.83
N SER A 5 -32.36 -54.72 -42.25
CA SER A 5 -31.44 -54.25 -41.21
C SER A 5 -31.92 -54.67 -39.82
N HIS A 6 -31.04 -55.28 -39.03
CA HIS A 6 -31.25 -55.61 -37.60
C HIS A 6 -31.29 -54.35 -36.71
N PRO A 7 -32.07 -54.35 -35.61
CA PRO A 7 -32.10 -53.27 -34.64
C PRO A 7 -30.95 -53.38 -33.62
N GLN A 8 -30.22 -52.27 -33.39
CA GLN A 8 -29.24 -52.17 -32.31
C GLN A 8 -29.95 -51.95 -30.96
N MET A 9 -29.62 -52.79 -29.98
CA MET A 9 -30.08 -52.69 -28.58
C MET A 9 -29.35 -51.57 -27.83
N ALA A 10 -30.08 -50.88 -26.97
CA ALA A 10 -29.59 -49.84 -26.07
C ALA A 10 -28.64 -50.40 -24.98
N PRO A 11 -27.67 -49.61 -24.49
CA PRO A 11 -26.74 -50.03 -23.44
C PRO A 11 -27.42 -50.16 -22.05
N PRO A 12 -26.90 -51.04 -21.16
CA PRO A 12 -27.48 -51.29 -19.84
C PRO A 12 -27.23 -50.15 -18.85
N PRO A 13 -28.07 -50.01 -17.80
CA PRO A 13 -27.99 -48.93 -16.82
C PRO A 13 -26.83 -49.11 -15.82
N PRO A 14 -26.32 -48.01 -15.22
CA PRO A 14 -25.20 -48.04 -14.29
C PRO A 14 -25.58 -48.62 -12.90
N PRO A 15 -24.60 -49.15 -12.15
CA PRO A 15 -24.83 -49.85 -10.89
C PRO A 15 -25.23 -48.92 -9.72
N PRO A 16 -25.93 -49.46 -8.70
CA PRO A 16 -26.46 -48.67 -7.58
C PRO A 16 -25.37 -48.23 -6.59
N LYS A 17 -25.54 -47.03 -6.02
CA LYS A 17 -24.64 -46.46 -5.00
C LYS A 17 -24.80 -47.18 -3.65
N PRO A 18 -23.70 -47.45 -2.92
CA PRO A 18 -23.78 -48.14 -1.63
C PRO A 18 -24.26 -47.22 -0.50
N ASN A 19 -25.09 -47.79 0.37
CA ASN A 19 -25.70 -47.17 1.55
C ASN A 19 -24.68 -46.89 2.66
N LYS A 20 -24.92 -45.79 3.39
CA LYS A 20 -24.25 -45.45 4.66
C LYS A 20 -24.84 -46.24 5.81
N THR A 21 -24.00 -46.93 6.59
CA THR A 21 -24.29 -47.29 7.99
C THR A 21 -23.01 -47.28 8.84
N GLY A 22 -23.01 -46.39 9.85
CA GLY A 22 -22.58 -46.56 11.24
C GLY A 22 -21.30 -47.32 11.65
N ALA A 23 -20.38 -46.53 12.20
CA ALA A 23 -19.76 -46.64 13.54
C ALA A 23 -18.55 -47.58 13.82
N ALA A 24 -17.60 -46.96 14.54
CA ALA A 24 -16.73 -47.46 15.62
C ALA A 24 -15.21 -47.43 15.39
N ASN A 25 -14.55 -46.78 16.35
CA ASN A 25 -13.12 -46.57 16.63
C ASN A 25 -12.21 -47.77 16.38
N THR A 26 -10.95 -47.50 15.98
CA THR A 26 -9.74 -47.99 16.68
C THR A 26 -8.45 -47.37 16.12
N THR A 27 -7.45 -47.40 16.98
CA THR A 27 -6.19 -46.65 17.06
C THR A 27 -5.00 -47.32 16.36
N THR A 28 -4.15 -46.48 15.73
CA THR A 28 -2.67 -46.60 15.59
C THR A 28 -2.09 -47.74 14.71
N PRO A 29 -0.76 -47.80 14.45
CA PRO A 29 -0.14 -47.39 13.18
C PRO A 29 0.62 -48.56 12.50
N TYR A 30 1.02 -48.43 11.24
CA TYR A 30 2.03 -49.35 10.69
C TYR A 30 2.99 -48.71 9.71
N GLU A 31 4.23 -49.15 9.90
CA GLU A 31 5.47 -48.87 9.21
C GLU A 31 5.54 -49.41 7.78
N THR A 32 6.43 -48.75 7.04
CA THR A 32 7.30 -49.14 5.92
C THR A 32 7.48 -50.63 5.55
N TYR A 33 7.54 -50.85 4.22
CA TYR A 33 8.43 -51.80 3.52
C TYR A 33 8.91 -51.10 2.21
N ALA A 34 10.21 -50.83 2.04
CA ALA A 34 11.22 -51.66 1.34
C ALA A 34 11.03 -51.67 -0.19
N ALA A 35 12.01 -51.61 -1.08
CA ALA A 35 13.46 -51.43 -1.07
C ALA A 35 13.88 -51.26 -2.55
N ASN A 36 15.01 -50.60 -2.83
CA ASN A 36 15.99 -51.10 -3.80
C ASN A 36 17.27 -50.28 -3.70
N GLY A 37 18.38 -50.99 -3.48
CA GLY A 37 19.67 -50.43 -3.15
C GLY A 37 20.60 -50.18 -4.34
N ASN A 38 21.70 -49.51 -4.05
CA ASN A 38 23.03 -49.96 -4.42
C ASN A 38 24.05 -49.23 -3.54
N GLY A 39 24.94 -50.02 -2.94
CA GLY A 39 25.92 -49.56 -1.96
C GLY A 39 27.18 -48.97 -2.58
N THR A 40 27.96 -48.31 -1.73
CA THR A 40 29.41 -48.50 -1.65
C THR A 40 29.85 -48.02 -0.27
N TYR A 41 30.46 -48.95 0.47
CA TYR A 41 31.10 -48.73 1.75
C TYR A 41 32.47 -48.07 1.53
N THR A 42 32.85 -47.13 2.38
CA THR A 42 34.12 -47.21 3.12
C THR A 42 33.95 -46.52 4.47
N ALA A 43 34.35 -47.26 5.49
CA ALA A 43 34.20 -46.94 6.90
C ALA A 43 35.53 -46.46 7.51
N ASN A 44 35.43 -46.13 8.79
CA ASN A 44 36.45 -45.82 9.81
C ASN A 44 36.74 -44.32 9.94
N GLY A 45 36.62 -43.72 11.13
CA GLY A 45 36.33 -44.29 12.44
C GLY A 45 36.92 -43.39 13.52
N ASN A 46 36.10 -43.16 14.55
CA ASN A 46 36.43 -42.78 15.93
C ASN A 46 37.27 -41.55 16.25
N GLY A 47 36.75 -40.76 17.20
CA GLY A 47 37.49 -40.51 18.44
C GLY A 47 37.42 -39.10 18.98
N ASN A 48 36.44 -38.88 19.87
CA ASN A 48 36.45 -38.03 21.07
C ASN A 48 37.69 -37.16 21.39
N GLY A 49 37.41 -35.95 21.88
CA GLY A 49 38.18 -35.42 23.02
C GLY A 49 38.31 -33.90 23.11
N ASN A 50 37.54 -33.31 24.03
CA ASN A 50 37.74 -31.98 24.61
C ASN A 50 39.21 -31.69 24.99
N GLY A 51 39.63 -30.43 24.92
CA GLY A 51 40.85 -29.99 25.60
C GLY A 51 41.27 -28.57 25.30
N SER A 52 41.10 -27.72 26.30
CA SER A 52 41.35 -26.28 26.36
C SER A 52 42.83 -25.87 26.29
N ALA A 53 43.01 -24.56 26.03
CA ALA A 53 44.02 -23.66 26.60
C ALA A 53 45.34 -23.38 25.82
N SER A 54 45.44 -22.08 25.46
CA SER A 54 46.59 -21.17 25.64
C SER A 54 47.98 -21.54 25.12
N GLY A 55 48.57 -20.63 24.34
CA GLY A 55 50.02 -20.63 24.10
C GLY A 55 50.48 -19.65 23.03
N SER A 56 50.59 -18.38 23.40
CA SER A 56 51.32 -17.34 22.68
C SER A 56 52.79 -17.70 22.45
N ARG A 57 53.31 -17.48 21.24
CA ARG A 57 54.76 -17.26 20.99
C ARG A 57 54.99 -16.34 19.79
N SER A 58 55.77 -15.31 20.06
CA SER A 58 56.37 -14.33 19.16
C SER A 58 57.58 -14.92 18.43
N GLY A 59 57.87 -14.41 17.24
CA GLY A 59 59.06 -14.73 16.45
C GLY A 59 59.25 -13.72 15.32
N SER A 60 60.12 -12.75 15.56
CA SER A 60 60.60 -11.68 14.67
C SER A 60 61.68 -12.18 13.69
N ILE A 61 61.65 -11.69 12.44
CA ILE A 61 62.83 -11.66 11.54
C ILE A 61 62.86 -10.31 10.79
N SER A 62 64.04 -9.68 10.84
CA SER A 62 64.50 -8.41 10.28
C SER A 62 65.09 -8.59 8.86
N SER A 63 64.75 -7.72 7.89
CA SER A 63 65.53 -6.57 7.35
C SER A 63 66.52 -6.87 6.20
N LEU A 64 66.54 -5.99 5.18
CA LEU A 64 67.68 -5.45 4.36
C LEU A 64 67.06 -4.85 3.05
N THR A 65 66.93 -3.52 2.88
CA THR A 65 67.87 -2.52 2.25
C THR A 65 68.16 -2.83 0.75
N ASP A 66 68.15 -1.94 -0.26
CA ASP A 66 68.46 -0.51 -0.37
C ASP A 66 67.88 0.12 -1.66
N ASN A 67 67.81 1.45 -1.67
CA ASN A 67 68.40 2.39 -2.65
C ASN A 67 67.46 3.47 -3.25
N GLN A 68 67.82 4.73 -2.99
CA GLN A 68 67.16 5.96 -3.44
C GLN A 68 67.83 6.53 -4.70
N GLY A 69 67.02 7.12 -5.58
CA GLY A 69 67.44 7.98 -6.69
C GLY A 69 66.29 8.91 -7.09
N SER A 70 66.43 10.20 -6.76
CA SER A 70 65.44 11.27 -6.75
C SER A 70 65.07 11.86 -8.12
N LEU A 71 63.82 12.33 -8.28
CA LEU A 71 63.48 13.71 -8.71
C LEU A 71 61.96 14.03 -8.65
N GLN A 72 61.63 14.85 -7.63
CA GLN A 72 60.58 15.88 -7.49
C GLN A 72 59.19 15.72 -8.15
N ARG A 73 58.16 15.67 -7.30
CA ARG A 73 56.99 16.59 -7.29
C ARG A 73 56.31 16.55 -5.91
N HIS A 74 56.04 17.73 -5.35
CA HIS A 74 55.51 17.93 -4.00
C HIS A 74 54.14 17.28 -3.80
N SER A 75 54.05 16.38 -2.81
CA SER A 75 52.81 15.88 -2.22
C SER A 75 52.85 16.16 -0.72
N GLN A 76 51.92 16.96 -0.21
CA GLN A 76 51.67 17.11 1.22
C GLN A 76 50.83 15.92 1.69
N ASN A 77 51.43 15.06 2.50
CA ASN A 77 50.82 13.87 3.09
C ASN A 77 49.72 14.24 4.10
N VAL A 78 48.49 13.80 3.82
CA VAL A 78 47.42 13.64 4.80
C VAL A 78 47.58 12.26 5.43
N ASN A 79 48.04 12.20 6.68
CA ASN A 79 48.03 10.99 7.49
C ASN A 79 46.59 10.64 7.92
N GLY A 80 45.85 9.94 7.06
CA GLY A 80 44.56 9.34 7.38
C GLY A 80 44.72 7.97 8.03
N ARG A 81 44.96 7.93 9.35
CA ARG A 81 44.71 6.70 10.13
C ARG A 81 43.19 6.52 10.22
N SER A 82 42.70 5.46 9.59
CA SER A 82 41.32 5.00 9.71
C SER A 82 41.04 4.58 11.15
N THR A 83 40.48 5.49 11.94
CA THR A 83 40.05 5.21 13.31
C THR A 83 38.66 4.57 13.27
N CYS A 84 38.58 3.33 13.75
CA CYS A 84 37.34 2.68 14.16
C CYS A 84 36.51 3.65 15.03
N HIS A 85 35.36 4.10 14.51
CA HIS A 85 34.48 5.05 15.17
C HIS A 85 33.71 4.36 16.31
N THR A 86 34.28 4.36 17.50
CA THR A 86 33.52 4.18 18.74
C THR A 86 32.91 5.54 19.11
N PRO A 87 31.62 5.61 19.53
CA PRO A 87 31.02 6.87 19.98
C PRO A 87 31.82 7.44 21.17
N PRO A 88 32.04 8.77 21.25
CA PRO A 88 32.68 9.40 22.40
C PRO A 88 31.84 9.17 23.67
N ARG A 89 32.50 9.12 24.83
CA ARG A 89 31.80 8.98 26.13
C ARG A 89 30.88 10.18 26.38
N THR A 90 29.57 9.93 26.42
CA THR A 90 28.49 10.91 26.68
C THR A 90 28.09 10.98 28.16
N ASP A 91 28.79 10.24 29.03
CA ASP A 91 28.47 10.03 30.45
C ASP A 91 28.52 11.30 31.34
N ARG A 92 29.06 12.41 30.80
CA ARG A 92 29.17 13.69 31.51
C ARG A 92 28.18 14.76 31.06
N GLU A 93 27.44 14.53 29.99
CA GLU A 93 26.47 15.50 29.49
C GLU A 93 25.17 15.43 30.28
N GLN A 94 24.54 16.59 30.47
CA GLN A 94 23.25 16.69 31.13
C GLN A 94 22.19 17.19 30.14
N VAL A 95 20.93 16.82 30.40
CA VAL A 95 19.80 17.26 29.58
C VAL A 95 19.31 18.60 30.12
N VAL A 96 19.47 19.65 29.32
CA VAL A 96 19.16 21.02 29.71
C VAL A 96 17.97 21.54 28.91
N MET A 97 16.97 22.07 29.60
CA MET A 97 15.84 22.79 29.01
C MET A 97 16.04 24.30 29.11
N THR A 98 15.85 25.00 27.99
CA THR A 98 15.92 26.46 27.88
C THR A 98 14.67 27.00 27.16
N PRO A 99 13.84 27.84 27.80
CA PRO A 99 12.75 28.53 27.12
C PRO A 99 13.30 29.52 26.08
N LYS A 100 12.87 29.41 24.82
CA LYS A 100 13.30 30.31 23.73
C LYS A 100 12.35 31.48 23.50
N GLY A 101 11.05 31.27 23.70
CA GLY A 101 10.05 32.31 23.49
C GLY A 101 8.65 31.87 23.89
N LYS A 102 7.84 32.84 24.31
CA LYS A 102 6.42 32.66 24.61
C LYS A 102 5.63 33.82 24.05
N THR A 103 4.63 33.52 23.24
CA THR A 103 3.61 34.45 22.74
C THR A 103 2.26 34.06 23.36
N ALA A 104 1.20 34.81 23.05
CA ALA A 104 -0.16 34.46 23.50
C ALA A 104 -0.59 33.07 23.01
N ASN A 105 -0.14 32.66 21.82
CA ASN A 105 -0.63 31.45 21.15
C ASN A 105 0.48 30.40 20.93
N SER A 106 1.73 30.68 21.30
CA SER A 106 2.83 29.75 21.05
C SER A 106 3.90 29.78 22.15
N THR A 107 4.42 28.61 22.51
CA THR A 107 5.55 28.43 23.43
C THR A 107 6.64 27.61 22.75
N VAL A 108 7.88 28.11 22.76
CA VAL A 108 9.05 27.45 22.16
C VAL A 108 10.07 27.12 23.24
N ILE A 109 10.48 25.85 23.29
CA ILE A 109 11.39 25.29 24.29
C ILE A 109 12.49 24.53 23.56
N LEU A 110 13.76 24.81 23.90
CA LEU A 110 14.90 24.02 23.45
C LEU A 110 15.32 23.05 24.55
N ILE A 111 15.50 21.78 24.21
CA ILE A 111 16.06 20.75 25.09
C ILE A 111 17.31 20.19 24.42
N GLU A 112 18.45 20.26 25.08
CA GLU A 112 19.75 19.90 24.50
C GLU A 112 20.62 19.13 25.49
N ARG A 113 21.49 18.27 24.97
CA ARG A 113 22.57 17.66 25.75
C ARG A 113 23.78 18.58 25.74
N LYS A 114 24.27 18.97 26.91
CA LYS A 114 25.51 19.74 27.01
C LYS A 114 26.30 19.42 28.25
N LEU A 115 27.61 19.61 28.17
CA LEU A 115 28.48 19.66 29.33
C LEU A 115 28.14 20.94 30.11
N VAL A 116 27.84 20.79 31.38
CA VAL A 116 27.55 21.92 32.27
C VAL A 116 28.71 22.02 33.23
N ASP A 117 29.69 22.86 32.87
CA ASP A 117 30.93 23.02 33.63
C ASP A 117 30.72 23.90 34.88
N GLU A 118 29.70 24.77 34.89
CA GLU A 118 29.34 25.61 36.05
C GLU A 118 27.81 25.77 36.18
N ILE A 119 27.25 25.37 37.33
CA ILE A 119 25.83 25.56 37.65
C ILE A 119 25.67 26.97 38.21
N ASN A 120 25.27 27.93 37.38
CA ASN A 120 24.90 29.28 37.84
C ASN A 120 23.66 29.25 38.76
N GLU A 121 23.52 30.19 39.70
CA GLU A 121 22.35 30.32 40.61
C GLU A 121 20.99 30.43 39.88
N ARG A 122 21.00 30.72 38.59
CA ARG A 122 19.83 30.85 37.71
C ARG A 122 19.37 29.54 37.08
N VAL A 123 19.99 28.44 37.47
CA VAL A 123 19.76 27.09 36.95
C VAL A 123 19.07 26.26 38.03
N HIS A 124 17.94 25.64 37.70
CA HIS A 124 17.31 24.66 38.58
C HIS A 124 17.75 23.25 38.19
N VAL A 125 18.43 22.57 39.10
CA VAL A 125 18.79 21.15 38.97
C VAL A 125 17.71 20.32 39.65
N ALA A 126 17.09 19.41 38.91
CA ALA A 126 16.08 18.54 39.46
C ALA A 126 16.71 17.44 40.33
N GLY A 127 16.09 17.10 41.46
CA GLY A 127 16.53 16.02 42.36
C GLY A 127 15.74 14.72 42.21
N GLY A 128 16.17 13.66 42.90
CA GLY A 128 15.48 12.35 42.93
C GLY A 128 15.50 11.63 41.57
N ASP A 129 14.37 11.09 41.13
CA ASP A 129 14.19 10.40 39.84
C ASP A 129 14.45 11.28 38.60
N HIS A 130 14.71 12.57 38.81
CA HIS A 130 14.96 13.59 37.78
C HIS A 130 16.39 14.13 37.81
N THR A 131 17.27 13.54 38.63
CA THR A 131 18.68 13.93 38.73
C THR A 131 19.35 13.90 37.35
N GLY A 132 19.96 15.01 36.90
CA GLY A 132 20.56 15.16 35.57
C GLY A 132 19.72 15.97 34.56
N ILE A 133 18.52 16.41 34.98
CA ILE A 133 17.71 17.41 34.28
C ILE A 133 18.04 18.80 34.83
N ILE A 134 18.36 19.71 33.93
CA ILE A 134 18.64 21.11 34.23
C ILE A 134 17.61 22.01 33.55
N ILE A 135 17.08 23.00 34.26
CA ILE A 135 16.16 24.01 33.73
C ILE A 135 16.82 25.40 33.84
N ASN A 136 17.04 26.05 32.70
CA ASN A 136 17.50 27.44 32.67
C ASN A 136 16.29 28.38 32.86
N LYS A 137 16.38 29.32 33.81
CA LYS A 137 15.29 30.27 34.12
C LYS A 137 15.28 31.49 33.19
N ASP A 138 16.40 31.83 32.58
CA ASP A 138 16.48 33.00 31.69
C ASP A 138 15.99 32.63 30.27
N THR A 139 15.05 33.42 29.75
CA THR A 139 14.72 33.38 28.32
C THR A 139 15.89 33.99 27.56
N VAL A 140 16.48 33.25 26.63
CA VAL A 140 17.53 33.81 25.77
C VAL A 140 16.87 34.69 24.72
N SER A 141 16.40 35.87 25.13
CA SER A 141 15.91 36.90 24.23
C SER A 141 17.08 37.45 23.42
N GLY A 142 17.23 36.96 22.18
CA GLY A 142 18.05 37.66 21.19
C GLY A 142 19.44 37.10 20.90
N GLN A 143 19.81 35.89 21.36
CA GLN A 143 20.79 35.15 20.56
C GLN A 143 20.08 34.65 19.31
N LYS A 144 20.21 35.42 18.23
CA LYS A 144 20.28 34.86 16.87
C LYS A 144 21.43 33.85 16.90
N SER A 145 21.17 32.65 17.43
CA SER A 145 21.97 31.52 16.98
C SER A 145 21.63 31.43 15.50
N GLU A 146 22.58 31.83 14.65
CA GLU A 146 22.67 31.41 13.25
C GLU A 146 22.78 29.88 13.23
N SER A 147 21.77 29.21 13.75
CA SER A 147 21.80 27.80 14.10
C SER A 147 21.37 27.08 12.86
N VAL A 148 22.27 26.22 12.36
CA VAL A 148 22.03 25.21 11.35
C VAL A 148 20.55 24.78 11.38
N PRO A 149 19.84 24.77 10.23
CA PRO A 149 18.44 24.40 10.21
C PRO A 149 18.25 23.00 10.82
N ALA A 150 17.11 22.78 11.48
CA ALA A 150 16.77 21.47 12.00
C ALA A 150 16.91 20.43 10.90
N GLN A 151 17.56 19.30 11.22
CA GLN A 151 17.78 18.24 10.25
C GLN A 151 16.48 17.48 9.97
N LEU A 152 15.56 17.47 10.92
CA LEU A 152 14.26 16.83 10.80
C LEU A 152 13.21 17.60 11.59
N SER A 153 11.98 17.63 11.10
CA SER A 153 10.83 18.21 11.80
C SER A 153 9.65 17.24 11.75
N LEU A 154 8.99 17.07 12.89
CA LEU A 154 7.75 16.31 13.01
C LEU A 154 6.71 17.20 13.68
N GLU A 155 5.52 17.29 13.09
CA GLU A 155 4.40 18.04 13.66
C GLU A 155 3.22 17.10 13.87
N PHE A 156 2.54 17.24 15.00
CA PHE A 156 1.31 16.51 15.30
C PHE A 156 0.33 17.39 16.06
N ARG A 157 -0.95 17.01 16.01
CA ARG A 157 -2.04 17.77 16.62
C ARG A 157 -2.58 17.04 17.82
N VAL A 158 -2.88 17.81 18.86
CA VAL A 158 -3.57 17.34 20.06
C VAL A 158 -4.81 18.19 20.30
N PHE A 159 -5.80 17.58 20.92
CA PHE A 159 -7.05 18.25 21.28
C PHE A 159 -7.09 18.39 22.80
N LEU A 160 -7.12 19.63 23.26
CA LEU A 160 -7.07 20.00 24.67
C LEU A 160 -8.48 20.31 25.15
N VAL A 161 -8.80 19.82 26.35
CA VAL A 161 -10.04 20.17 27.06
C VAL A 161 -9.66 21.00 28.27
N SER A 162 -10.17 22.23 28.34
CA SER A 162 -9.96 23.09 29.50
C SER A 162 -10.72 22.52 30.71
N ALA A 163 -10.00 22.12 31.76
CA ALA A 163 -10.64 21.61 32.99
C ALA A 163 -11.56 22.63 33.66
N ASN A 164 -11.31 23.94 33.47
CA ASN A 164 -12.07 25.00 34.12
C ASN A 164 -13.29 25.44 33.32
N THR A 165 -13.20 25.42 31.97
CA THR A 165 -14.24 25.98 31.10
C THR A 165 -14.96 24.93 30.26
N GLY A 166 -14.46 23.70 30.21
CA GLY A 166 -14.93 22.65 29.32
C GLY A 166 -14.66 22.90 27.83
N LYS A 167 -14.10 24.07 27.47
CA LYS A 167 -13.82 24.42 26.08
C LYS A 167 -12.78 23.51 25.46
N HIS A 168 -12.98 23.21 24.18
CA HIS A 168 -12.05 22.45 23.37
C HIS A 168 -11.14 23.39 22.58
N SER A 169 -9.87 23.02 22.45
CA SER A 169 -8.94 23.73 21.58
C SER A 169 -8.01 22.76 20.86
N GLN A 170 -7.66 23.09 19.64
CA GLN A 170 -6.69 22.35 18.86
C GLN A 170 -5.31 22.99 19.04
N GLU A 171 -4.32 22.17 19.36
CA GLU A 171 -2.92 22.58 19.47
C GLU A 171 -2.05 21.78 18.50
N SER A 172 -1.20 22.49 17.77
CA SER A 172 -0.09 21.92 17.01
C SER A 172 1.16 21.82 17.90
N ARG A 173 1.81 20.66 17.87
CA ARG A 173 3.09 20.40 18.55
C ARG A 173 4.12 20.03 17.49
N THR A 174 5.11 20.89 17.33
CA THR A 174 6.23 20.68 16.40
C THR A 174 7.48 20.30 17.16
N LEU A 175 8.14 19.22 16.74
CA LEU A 175 9.39 18.70 17.25
C LEU A 175 10.46 18.85 16.15
N ARG A 176 11.49 19.65 16.40
CA ARG A 176 12.62 19.86 15.48
C ARG A 176 13.88 19.21 16.06
N PHE A 177 14.48 18.32 15.29
CA PHE A 177 15.59 17.47 15.72
C PHE A 177 16.93 17.94 15.14
N TRP A 178 17.95 17.92 15.98
CA TRP A 178 19.35 17.96 15.59
C TRP A 178 20.05 16.72 16.14
N PHE A 179 20.73 16.01 15.27
CA PHE A 179 21.47 14.79 15.56
C PHE A 179 22.96 15.06 15.69
N ARG A 180 23.66 14.10 16.29
CA ARG A 180 25.12 14.13 16.42
C ARG A 180 25.79 14.08 15.06
N GLN A 181 26.92 14.77 14.93
CA GLN A 181 27.68 14.87 13.68
C GLN A 181 28.17 13.51 13.13
N TRP A 182 28.32 12.50 13.99
CA TRP A 182 28.70 11.14 13.57
C TRP A 182 27.54 10.36 12.94
N LEU A 183 26.28 10.75 13.21
CA LEU A 183 25.11 10.13 12.58
C LEU A 183 24.84 10.78 11.23
N ARG A 184 25.57 10.35 10.20
CA ARG A 184 25.48 10.93 8.84
C ARG A 184 24.36 10.35 7.96
N SER A 185 23.71 9.28 8.39
CA SER A 185 22.68 8.61 7.60
C SER A 185 21.31 9.22 7.88
N ASP A 186 20.74 9.92 6.90
CA ASP A 186 19.37 10.49 6.96
C ASP A 186 18.33 9.42 7.32
N GLU A 187 18.48 8.21 6.80
CA GLU A 187 17.57 7.08 7.08
C GLU A 187 17.62 6.68 8.56
N LYS A 188 18.82 6.60 9.15
CA LYS A 188 18.96 6.31 10.58
C LYS A 188 18.44 7.46 11.44
N GLN A 189 18.69 8.71 11.04
CA GLN A 189 18.12 9.88 11.71
C GLN A 189 16.58 9.83 11.73
N ALA A 190 15.96 9.56 10.59
CA ALA A 190 14.51 9.46 10.47
C ALA A 190 13.93 8.30 11.29
N GLN A 191 14.61 7.15 11.32
CA GLN A 191 14.21 5.99 12.13
C GLN A 191 14.28 6.31 13.63
N ILE A 192 15.36 6.93 14.09
CA ILE A 192 15.55 7.33 15.50
C ILE A 192 14.49 8.35 15.92
N ALA A 193 14.21 9.37 15.09
CA ALA A 193 13.14 10.33 15.37
C ALA A 193 11.75 9.67 15.40
N GLN A 194 11.50 8.70 14.52
CA GLN A 194 10.23 7.97 14.50
C GLN A 194 10.05 7.09 15.74
N ASP A 195 11.09 6.38 16.16
CA ASP A 195 11.05 5.55 17.38
C ASP A 195 10.89 6.43 18.62
N PHE A 196 11.64 7.54 18.70
CA PHE A 196 11.47 8.55 19.76
C PHE A 196 10.04 9.07 19.83
N PHE A 197 9.46 9.43 18.67
CA PHE A 197 8.10 9.95 18.61
C PHE A 197 7.08 8.90 19.04
N LYS A 198 7.19 7.65 18.56
CA LYS A 198 6.30 6.55 18.95
C LYS A 198 6.32 6.30 20.46
N GLU A 199 7.49 6.32 21.08
CA GLU A 199 7.62 6.17 22.53
C GLU A 199 7.05 7.39 23.27
N LEU A 200 7.28 8.60 22.76
CA LEU A 200 6.71 9.83 23.31
C LEU A 200 5.18 9.80 23.31
N VAL A 201 4.56 9.35 22.21
CA VAL A 201 3.10 9.34 22.05
C VAL A 201 2.41 8.03 22.46
N SER A 202 3.14 7.09 23.07
CA SER A 202 2.58 5.83 23.58
C SER A 202 1.38 6.09 24.52
N PRO A 203 0.20 5.47 24.31
CA PRO A 203 -1.02 5.73 25.09
C PRO A 203 -0.90 5.31 26.54
N LYS A 204 -0.09 4.27 26.81
CA LYS A 204 0.10 3.73 28.16
C LYS A 204 0.60 4.79 29.14
N ASP A 205 1.34 5.76 28.62
CA ASP A 205 2.04 6.78 29.38
C ASP A 205 2.03 8.13 28.64
N PHE A 206 0.99 8.40 27.84
CA PHE A 206 0.87 9.68 27.12
C PHE A 206 0.53 10.79 28.12
N PRO A 207 1.34 11.86 28.21
CA PRO A 207 1.10 12.89 29.21
C PRO A 207 -0.15 13.71 28.92
N ARG A 208 -0.99 13.89 29.95
CA ARG A 208 -2.26 14.64 29.86
C ARG A 208 -2.10 16.16 30.00
N ASP A 209 -0.94 16.61 30.41
CA ASP A 209 -0.63 18.02 30.65
C ASP A 209 0.70 18.43 29.99
N TYR A 210 0.89 19.74 29.86
CA TYR A 210 2.10 20.30 29.28
C TYR A 210 3.37 19.91 30.04
N VAL A 211 3.31 19.95 31.38
CA VAL A 211 4.47 19.67 32.21
C VAL A 211 4.87 18.20 32.10
N GLY A 212 3.91 17.27 32.12
CA GLY A 212 4.15 15.87 31.88
C GLY A 212 4.73 15.60 30.48
N PHE A 213 4.23 16.31 29.45
CA PHE A 213 4.72 16.16 28.08
C PHE A 213 6.20 16.53 27.97
N ILE A 214 6.58 17.71 28.48
CA ILE A 214 7.98 18.16 28.49
C ILE A 214 8.84 17.24 29.36
N LYS A 215 8.37 16.82 30.54
CA LYS A 215 9.08 15.87 31.41
C LYS A 215 9.35 14.54 30.72
N LYS A 216 8.39 14.00 29.96
CA LYS A 216 8.56 12.75 29.21
C LYS A 216 9.66 12.90 28.16
N ILE A 217 9.66 13.98 27.40
CA ILE A 217 10.72 14.28 26.42
C ILE A 217 12.10 14.32 27.10
N MET A 218 12.22 15.05 28.22
CA MET A 218 13.49 15.15 28.93
C MET A 218 13.98 13.78 29.44
N LYS A 219 13.07 12.95 29.96
CA LYS A 219 13.40 11.58 30.40
C LYS A 219 13.81 10.67 29.25
N LEU A 220 13.16 10.78 28.09
CA LEU A 220 13.51 9.99 26.91
C LEU A 220 14.93 10.32 26.44
N LEU A 221 15.27 11.60 26.35
CA LEU A 221 16.65 12.02 26.07
C LEU A 221 17.59 11.57 27.20
N GLN A 222 17.20 11.67 28.47
CA GLN A 222 18.09 11.26 29.55
C GLN A 222 18.44 9.76 29.53
N ARG A 223 17.48 8.90 29.16
CA ARG A 223 17.60 7.44 29.27
C ARG A 223 18.01 6.74 27.97
N GLY A 224 17.90 7.42 26.83
CA GLY A 224 18.22 6.85 25.52
C GLY A 224 18.32 7.93 24.43
N TYR A 225 18.33 7.50 23.17
CA TYR A 225 18.45 8.38 21.99
C TYR A 225 19.67 9.32 22.08
N ASP A 226 20.85 8.78 22.40
CA ASP A 226 22.11 9.53 22.55
C ASP A 226 22.55 10.22 21.26
N GLU A 227 22.03 9.74 20.14
CA GLU A 227 22.21 10.30 18.80
C GLU A 227 21.49 11.63 18.61
N ILE A 228 20.48 11.95 19.42
CA ILE A 228 19.80 13.26 19.41
C ILE A 228 20.62 14.23 20.26
N GLN A 229 21.16 15.26 19.61
CA GLN A 229 21.92 16.34 20.25
C GLN A 229 21.00 17.36 20.90
N SER A 230 19.97 17.80 20.17
CA SER A 230 18.98 18.76 20.66
C SER A 230 17.63 18.59 19.99
N LEU A 231 16.59 18.99 20.70
CA LEU A 231 15.20 18.95 20.32
C LEU A 231 14.57 20.30 20.65
N GLU A 232 14.06 21.00 19.64
CA GLU A 232 13.24 22.19 19.84
C GLU A 232 11.77 21.81 19.72
N ILE A 233 10.98 22.29 20.67
CA ILE A 233 9.56 22.01 20.79
C ILE A 233 8.83 23.33 20.63
N GLU A 234 7.93 23.40 19.67
CA GLU A 234 6.99 24.49 19.51
C GLU A 234 5.58 23.98 19.76
N LEU A 235 4.91 24.56 20.75
CA LEU A 235 3.51 24.31 21.09
C LEU A 235 2.71 25.51 20.60
N ARG A 236 1.73 25.33 19.72
CA ARG A 236 0.96 26.42 19.11
C ARG A 236 -0.54 26.13 19.15
N ILE A 237 -1.30 27.00 19.80
CA ILE A 237 -2.77 26.96 19.80
C ILE A 237 -3.25 27.42 18.42
N LEU A 238 -4.10 26.61 17.78
CA LEU A 238 -4.63 26.86 16.44
C LEU A 238 -6.02 27.49 16.50
N GLU A 239 -6.99 26.76 17.06
CA GLU A 239 -8.40 27.18 17.11
C GLU A 239 -9.09 26.67 18.39
N GLU A 240 -10.08 27.42 18.87
CA GLU A 240 -11.05 26.94 19.87
C GLU A 240 -12.21 26.28 19.15
N THR A 241 -12.58 25.06 19.54
CA THR A 241 -13.71 24.32 18.97
C THR A 241 -14.83 24.20 19.99
N ALA A 242 -16.08 24.18 19.52
CA ALA A 242 -17.24 23.97 20.38
C ALA A 242 -17.42 22.51 20.79
N GLU A 243 -16.95 21.58 19.95
CA GLU A 243 -17.07 20.13 20.13
C GLU A 243 -15.72 19.43 19.92
N PRO A 244 -15.52 18.24 20.51
CA PRO A 244 -14.35 17.42 20.24
C PRO A 244 -14.37 16.93 18.77
N PRO A 245 -13.20 16.72 18.16
CA PRO A 245 -13.12 16.20 16.80
C PRO A 245 -13.71 14.80 16.70
N SER A 246 -14.30 14.47 15.55
CA SER A 246 -14.70 13.11 15.24
C SER A 246 -13.46 12.24 15.00
N ARG A 247 -13.40 11.11 15.71
CA ARG A 247 -12.35 10.11 15.52
C ARG A 247 -12.56 9.39 14.18
N PRO A 248 -11.51 9.19 13.37
CA PRO A 248 -11.60 8.32 12.19
C PRO A 248 -11.91 6.88 12.65
N LEU A 249 -12.98 6.30 12.13
CA LEU A 249 -13.37 4.93 12.46
C LEU A 249 -12.36 3.91 11.94
N SER A 250 -12.10 2.86 12.73
CA SER A 250 -11.36 1.69 12.25
C SER A 250 -12.21 0.90 11.24
N LEU A 251 -11.58 0.05 10.42
CA LEU A 251 -12.33 -0.83 9.51
C LEU A 251 -13.28 -1.77 10.26
N GLU A 252 -12.89 -2.21 11.47
CA GLU A 252 -13.73 -3.02 12.34
C GLU A 252 -14.97 -2.25 12.83
N GLU A 253 -14.80 -1.00 13.24
CA GLU A 253 -15.90 -0.14 13.69
C GLU A 253 -16.87 0.22 12.56
N SER A 254 -16.35 0.38 11.32
CA SER A 254 -17.17 0.69 10.14
C SER A 254 -18.05 -0.47 9.66
N GLN A 255 -17.79 -1.71 10.10
CA GLN A 255 -18.51 -2.91 9.68
C GLN A 255 -19.65 -3.31 10.64
N ILE A 256 -19.83 -2.60 11.76
CA ILE A 256 -20.79 -2.97 12.82
C ILE A 256 -22.22 -2.51 12.49
N GLU A 257 -22.39 -1.51 11.63
CA GLU A 257 -23.70 -1.05 11.17
C GLU A 257 -23.89 -1.34 9.67
N SER A 258 -25.08 -1.85 9.30
CA SER A 258 -25.45 -1.89 7.89
C SER A 258 -25.44 -0.46 7.34
N PRO A 259 -24.80 -0.22 6.18
CA PRO A 259 -24.74 1.13 5.64
C PRO A 259 -26.15 1.68 5.39
N PRO A 260 -26.35 2.99 5.55
CA PRO A 260 -27.64 3.59 5.23
C PRO A 260 -27.97 3.39 3.75
N LEU A 261 -29.25 3.17 3.46
CA LEU A 261 -29.75 3.11 2.09
C LEU A 261 -29.70 4.52 1.49
N THR A 262 -28.72 4.78 0.64
CA THR A 262 -28.60 6.04 -0.12
C THR A 262 -28.43 5.76 -1.62
N PRO A 263 -28.83 6.69 -2.52
CA PRO A 263 -28.58 6.55 -3.95
C PRO A 263 -27.12 6.35 -4.30
N GLU A 264 -26.22 7.03 -3.59
CA GLU A 264 -24.77 6.93 -3.78
C GLU A 264 -24.28 5.52 -3.41
N LYS A 265 -24.78 4.96 -2.30
CA LYS A 265 -24.39 3.62 -1.86
C LYS A 265 -24.89 2.55 -2.81
N VAL A 266 -26.13 2.66 -3.28
CA VAL A 266 -26.70 1.72 -4.26
C VAL A 266 -25.95 1.80 -5.59
N LEU A 267 -25.64 3.00 -6.06
CA LEU A 267 -24.84 3.19 -7.28
C LEU A 267 -23.45 2.56 -7.14
N GLU A 268 -22.80 2.75 -6.00
CA GLU A 268 -21.51 2.12 -5.67
C GLU A 268 -21.60 0.59 -5.80
N LEU A 269 -22.64 -0.03 -5.24
CA LEU A 269 -22.79 -1.49 -5.28
C LEU A 269 -22.99 -1.99 -6.71
N ILE A 270 -23.77 -1.26 -7.52
CA ILE A 270 -23.95 -1.53 -8.95
C ILE A 270 -22.63 -1.41 -9.71
N GLU A 271 -21.84 -0.37 -9.43
CA GLU A 271 -20.51 -0.16 -10.03
C GLU A 271 -19.50 -1.23 -9.61
N GLN A 272 -19.54 -1.70 -8.36
CA GLN A 272 -18.69 -2.78 -7.88
C GLN A 272 -18.97 -4.11 -8.60
N ALA A 273 -20.25 -4.44 -8.82
CA ALA A 273 -20.60 -5.69 -9.52
C ALA A 273 -20.45 -5.59 -11.04
N TYR A 274 -20.37 -4.39 -11.62
CA TYR A 274 -20.22 -4.21 -13.07
C TYR A 274 -19.06 -5.09 -13.61
N PRO A 275 -19.26 -5.89 -14.67
CA PRO A 275 -20.40 -5.88 -15.60
C PRO A 275 -21.59 -6.76 -15.23
N ASN A 276 -21.59 -7.44 -14.08
CA ASN A 276 -22.70 -8.29 -13.67
C ASN A 276 -23.94 -7.47 -13.28
N PRO A 277 -25.13 -7.81 -13.80
CA PRO A 277 -26.38 -7.21 -13.36
C PRO A 277 -26.71 -7.55 -11.90
N ILE A 278 -27.31 -6.60 -11.18
CA ILE A 278 -27.78 -6.76 -9.80
C ILE A 278 -29.30 -6.62 -9.74
N THR A 279 -29.98 -7.38 -8.87
CA THR A 279 -31.40 -7.23 -8.59
C THR A 279 -31.64 -6.43 -7.29
N PRO A 280 -32.73 -5.63 -7.21
CA PRO A 280 -33.12 -4.98 -5.96
C PRO A 280 -33.33 -5.97 -4.80
N GLU A 281 -33.91 -7.14 -5.08
CA GLU A 281 -34.13 -8.23 -4.11
C GLU A 281 -32.81 -8.71 -3.47
N ASP A 282 -31.78 -8.96 -4.29
CA ASP A 282 -30.48 -9.41 -3.80
C ASP A 282 -29.82 -8.35 -2.91
N LEU A 283 -29.88 -7.07 -3.28
CA LEU A 283 -29.32 -5.98 -2.46
C LEU A 283 -30.07 -5.79 -1.15
N ALA A 284 -31.40 -5.77 -1.20
CA ALA A 284 -32.24 -5.64 -0.03
C ALA A 284 -31.91 -6.73 1.01
N LYS A 285 -31.76 -7.96 0.53
CA LYS A 285 -31.39 -9.11 1.36
C LYS A 285 -29.95 -9.04 1.89
N ASP A 286 -28.98 -8.71 1.04
CA ASP A 286 -27.56 -8.74 1.42
C ASP A 286 -27.22 -7.63 2.44
N TYR A 287 -27.97 -6.51 2.44
CA TYR A 287 -27.76 -5.36 3.32
C TYR A 287 -28.83 -5.16 4.41
N GLY A 288 -29.88 -5.99 4.41
CA GLY A 288 -30.98 -5.89 5.37
C GLY A 288 -31.86 -4.64 5.17
N TRP A 289 -32.00 -4.18 3.93
CA TRP A 289 -32.88 -3.06 3.56
C TRP A 289 -34.26 -3.57 3.10
N GLU A 290 -35.25 -2.68 3.12
CA GLU A 290 -36.57 -2.97 2.55
C GLU A 290 -36.53 -2.93 1.02
N GLU A 291 -37.03 -3.97 0.36
CA GLU A 291 -36.96 -4.12 -1.10
C GLU A 291 -37.63 -2.97 -1.85
N GLN A 292 -38.75 -2.47 -1.32
CA GLN A 292 -39.50 -1.36 -1.91
C GLN A 292 -38.69 -0.06 -1.92
N ASP A 293 -37.95 0.22 -0.85
CA ASP A 293 -37.12 1.42 -0.75
C ASP A 293 -35.91 1.33 -1.69
N VAL A 294 -35.29 0.15 -1.79
CA VAL A 294 -34.20 -0.11 -2.75
C VAL A 294 -34.71 0.10 -4.19
N LEU A 295 -35.92 -0.37 -4.50
CA LEU A 295 -36.51 -0.20 -5.83
C LEU A 295 -36.72 1.28 -6.18
N LEU A 296 -37.19 2.10 -5.23
CA LEU A 296 -37.33 3.55 -5.44
C LEU A 296 -35.99 4.21 -5.78
N VAL A 297 -34.92 3.81 -5.08
CA VAL A 297 -33.56 4.29 -5.38
C VAL A 297 -33.11 3.87 -6.78
N PHE A 298 -33.37 2.63 -7.20
CA PHE A 298 -33.08 2.17 -8.56
C PHE A 298 -33.83 2.96 -9.61
N MET A 299 -35.11 3.28 -9.39
CA MET A 299 -35.90 4.10 -10.30
C MET A 299 -35.30 5.51 -10.44
N SER A 300 -34.88 6.12 -9.32
CA SER A 300 -34.19 7.42 -9.33
C SER A 300 -32.87 7.38 -10.10
N LEU A 301 -32.03 6.35 -9.88
CA LEU A 301 -30.77 6.17 -10.61
C LEU A 301 -30.98 5.91 -12.12
N LYS A 302 -32.06 5.21 -12.47
CA LYS A 302 -32.46 4.97 -13.86
C LYS A 302 -32.94 6.25 -14.53
N GLU A 303 -33.73 7.08 -13.84
CA GLU A 303 -34.20 8.37 -14.34
C GLU A 303 -33.04 9.34 -14.60
N ARG A 304 -32.01 9.31 -13.74
CA ARG A 304 -30.74 10.02 -13.94
C ARG A 304 -29.88 9.47 -15.08
N GLY A 305 -30.28 8.37 -15.73
CA GLY A 305 -29.53 7.75 -16.82
C GLY A 305 -28.21 7.09 -16.38
N LEU A 306 -28.07 6.75 -15.09
CA LEU A 306 -26.87 6.11 -14.56
C LEU A 306 -26.91 4.59 -14.68
N ILE A 307 -28.09 3.99 -14.63
CA ILE A 307 -28.28 2.54 -14.73
C ILE A 307 -29.37 2.18 -15.74
N LYS A 308 -29.27 1.00 -16.34
CA LYS A 308 -30.28 0.44 -17.25
C LYS A 308 -30.86 -0.85 -16.71
N SER A 309 -32.15 -1.06 -16.98
CA SER A 309 -32.82 -2.33 -16.73
C SER A 309 -32.45 -3.36 -17.79
N MET A 310 -32.16 -4.57 -17.32
CA MET A 310 -31.91 -5.78 -18.09
C MET A 310 -33.09 -6.75 -17.89
N GLU A 311 -32.99 -7.97 -18.42
CA GLU A 311 -33.99 -9.02 -18.20
C GLU A 311 -34.14 -9.37 -16.71
N TYR A 312 -35.30 -9.90 -16.33
CA TYR A 312 -35.58 -10.39 -14.98
C TYR A 312 -35.43 -9.36 -13.85
N ASN A 313 -35.77 -8.10 -14.10
CA ASN A 313 -35.68 -7.00 -13.11
C ASN A 313 -34.26 -6.81 -12.54
N SER A 314 -33.25 -7.11 -13.34
CA SER A 314 -31.85 -6.83 -13.01
C SER A 314 -31.40 -5.51 -13.63
N TYR A 315 -30.38 -4.88 -13.05
CA TYR A 315 -29.89 -3.58 -13.50
C TYR A 315 -28.37 -3.59 -13.57
N THR A 316 -27.82 -2.82 -14.50
CA THR A 316 -26.38 -2.64 -14.65
C THR A 316 -26.04 -1.18 -14.94
N ARG A 317 -24.79 -0.80 -14.69
CA ARG A 317 -24.28 0.56 -14.94
C ARG A 317 -24.33 0.88 -16.43
N ILE A 318 -24.84 2.07 -16.78
CA ILE A 318 -24.73 2.63 -18.13
C ILE A 318 -23.34 3.26 -18.27
N HIS A 319 -22.65 2.92 -19.35
CA HIS A 319 -21.52 3.71 -19.81
C HIS A 319 -22.05 4.74 -20.81
N HIS A 320 -21.74 6.02 -20.64
CA HIS A 320 -22.21 7.09 -21.53
C HIS A 320 -21.78 6.90 -23.01
N GLU A 321 -20.83 5.99 -23.28
CA GLU A 321 -20.42 5.52 -24.62
C GLU A 321 -21.27 4.31 -25.13
N ASP A 322 -22.49 4.10 -24.63
CA ASP A 322 -23.36 2.95 -24.96
C ASP A 322 -23.65 2.75 -26.47
N LYS A 323 -23.32 3.72 -27.34
CA LYS A 323 -23.37 3.56 -28.82
C LYS A 323 -22.22 2.71 -29.39
N GLU A 324 -21.12 2.55 -28.66
CA GLU A 324 -19.93 1.79 -29.09
C GLU A 324 -19.81 0.42 -28.39
N ILE A 325 -20.69 0.12 -27.41
CA ILE A 325 -20.65 -1.14 -26.68
C ILE A 325 -21.30 -2.25 -27.50
N LYS A 326 -20.48 -3.20 -27.93
CA LYS A 326 -20.91 -4.40 -28.66
C LYS A 326 -21.23 -5.51 -27.67
N VAL A 327 -22.51 -5.79 -27.46
CA VAL A 327 -22.93 -6.96 -26.68
C VAL A 327 -22.72 -8.22 -27.51
N VAL A 328 -21.91 -9.16 -27.01
CA VAL A 328 -21.52 -10.36 -27.75
C VAL A 328 -21.76 -11.62 -26.94
N LYS A 329 -22.23 -12.70 -27.58
CA LYS A 329 -22.31 -14.03 -26.95
C LYS A 329 -20.94 -14.65 -26.73
N GLN A 330 -20.03 -14.39 -27.67
CA GLN A 330 -18.63 -14.82 -27.66
C GLN A 330 -17.79 -13.72 -28.30
N MET A 331 -16.55 -13.53 -27.82
CA MET A 331 -15.64 -12.56 -28.42
C MET A 331 -15.39 -12.91 -29.89
N PRO A 332 -15.50 -11.93 -30.80
CA PRO A 332 -15.21 -12.16 -32.21
C PRO A 332 -13.74 -12.57 -32.37
N THR A 333 -13.46 -13.43 -33.35
CA THR A 333 -12.09 -13.79 -33.70
C THR A 333 -11.38 -12.55 -34.25
N ILE A 334 -10.43 -12.02 -33.48
CA ILE A 334 -9.64 -10.85 -33.89
C ILE A 334 -8.46 -11.35 -34.73
N ALA A 335 -8.26 -10.71 -35.89
CA ALA A 335 -7.14 -10.99 -36.77
C ALA A 335 -5.80 -10.89 -36.01
N SER A 336 -4.85 -11.75 -36.36
CA SER A 336 -3.57 -11.91 -35.65
C SER A 336 -2.81 -10.59 -35.47
N ASN A 337 -2.84 -9.69 -36.45
CA ASN A 337 -2.20 -8.37 -36.40
C ASN A 337 -2.97 -7.30 -35.59
N LYS A 338 -4.23 -7.57 -35.25
CA LYS A 338 -5.07 -6.70 -34.42
C LYS A 338 -5.20 -7.20 -32.98
N GLN A 339 -4.56 -8.33 -32.65
CA GLN A 339 -4.55 -8.89 -31.31
C GLN A 339 -3.74 -7.97 -30.37
N PRO A 340 -4.25 -7.67 -29.17
CA PRO A 340 -3.53 -6.88 -28.19
C PRO A 340 -2.32 -7.64 -27.65
N THR A 341 -1.26 -6.90 -27.37
CA THR A 341 -0.03 -7.43 -26.75
C THR A 341 0.09 -7.05 -25.27
N ILE A 342 -0.76 -6.12 -24.82
CA ILE A 342 -0.78 -5.64 -23.45
C ILE A 342 -2.19 -5.79 -22.88
N ALA A 343 -2.29 -6.35 -21.68
CA ALA A 343 -3.51 -6.40 -20.90
C ALA A 343 -3.44 -5.42 -19.72
N ILE A 344 -4.54 -4.71 -19.46
CA ILE A 344 -4.73 -3.90 -18.25
C ILE A 344 -5.90 -4.48 -17.46
N ILE A 345 -5.66 -4.83 -16.20
CA ILE A 345 -6.65 -5.40 -15.29
C ILE A 345 -6.93 -4.38 -14.18
N THR A 346 -8.19 -4.00 -14.02
CA THR A 346 -8.67 -3.11 -12.96
C THR A 346 -9.72 -3.81 -12.09
N ALA A 347 -9.91 -3.36 -10.86
CA ALA A 347 -10.86 -3.94 -9.90
C ALA A 347 -12.10 -3.05 -9.71
N GLN A 348 -11.88 -1.75 -9.53
CA GLN A 348 -12.93 -0.76 -9.31
C GLN A 348 -13.42 -0.11 -10.60
N TYR A 349 -14.64 0.43 -10.55
CA TYR A 349 -15.25 1.11 -11.69
C TYR A 349 -14.51 2.40 -12.07
N CYS A 350 -14.12 3.22 -11.09
CA CYS A 350 -13.36 4.44 -11.33
C CYS A 350 -11.99 4.17 -11.97
N GLU A 351 -11.33 3.07 -11.60
CA GLU A 351 -10.08 2.60 -12.23
C GLU A 351 -10.30 2.26 -13.71
N LYS A 352 -11.39 1.57 -14.02
CA LYS A 352 -11.75 1.24 -15.42
C LYS A 352 -11.99 2.50 -16.24
N LEU A 353 -12.75 3.45 -15.72
CA LEU A 353 -13.00 4.74 -16.37
C LEU A 353 -11.69 5.51 -16.62
N ALA A 354 -10.82 5.57 -15.63
CA ALA A 354 -9.51 6.21 -15.73
C ALA A 354 -8.63 5.58 -16.82
N VAL A 355 -8.55 4.24 -16.86
CA VAL A 355 -7.80 3.51 -17.89
C VAL A 355 -8.42 3.73 -19.28
N ASP A 356 -9.74 3.66 -19.41
CA ASP A 356 -10.42 3.86 -20.70
C ASP A 356 -10.30 5.28 -21.24
N ALA A 357 -10.06 6.27 -20.36
CA ALA A 357 -9.74 7.64 -20.77
C ALA A 357 -8.33 7.78 -21.34
N MET A 358 -7.43 6.82 -21.09
CA MET A 358 -6.09 6.79 -21.66
C MET A 358 -6.04 6.15 -23.06
N LEU A 359 -7.08 5.40 -23.43
CA LEU A 359 -7.16 4.63 -24.67
C LEU A 359 -7.65 5.49 -25.86
N GLU A 360 -6.99 5.31 -26.99
CA GLU A 360 -7.41 5.85 -28.29
C GLU A 360 -8.08 4.75 -29.14
N ASN A 361 -8.98 5.13 -30.05
CA ASN A 361 -9.67 4.21 -30.97
C ASN A 361 -10.24 2.97 -30.27
N LYS A 362 -10.98 3.21 -29.18
CA LYS A 362 -11.44 2.15 -28.31
C LYS A 362 -12.74 1.51 -28.80
N GLU A 363 -12.87 0.20 -28.59
CA GLU A 363 -14.09 -0.57 -28.79
C GLU A 363 -14.34 -1.42 -27.56
N THR A 364 -15.53 -1.34 -26.99
CA THR A 364 -15.89 -2.10 -25.78
C THR A 364 -16.82 -3.26 -26.14
N PHE A 365 -16.44 -4.45 -25.71
CA PHE A 365 -17.20 -5.68 -25.86
C PHE A 365 -17.70 -6.11 -24.49
N VAL A 366 -19.00 -6.33 -24.36
CA VAL A 366 -19.58 -6.89 -23.14
C VAL A 366 -20.19 -8.23 -23.46
N ARG A 367 -19.72 -9.25 -22.76
CA ARG A 367 -20.29 -10.59 -22.81
C ARG A 367 -21.16 -10.78 -21.59
N TYR A 368 -22.47 -10.69 -21.77
CA TYR A 368 -23.43 -11.18 -20.79
C TYR A 368 -23.63 -12.67 -20.99
N THR A 369 -23.41 -13.45 -19.95
CA THR A 369 -23.93 -14.81 -19.90
C THR A 369 -25.44 -14.73 -19.71
N THR A 370 -26.20 -15.01 -20.76
CA THR A 370 -27.65 -15.18 -20.67
C THR A 370 -27.95 -16.31 -19.71
N VAL A 371 -28.95 -16.09 -18.86
CA VAL A 371 -29.58 -17.11 -18.01
C VAL A 371 -30.03 -18.27 -18.92
N ASP A 372 -30.00 -19.52 -18.41
CA ASP A 372 -30.55 -20.69 -19.10
C ASP A 372 -31.89 -20.32 -19.77
N THR A 373 -31.89 -20.28 -21.11
CA THR A 373 -33.08 -19.93 -21.92
C THR A 373 -34.06 -21.10 -22.03
N ASP A 374 -33.92 -22.15 -21.22
CA ASP A 374 -34.81 -23.31 -21.26
C ASP A 374 -36.05 -23.05 -20.41
N PRO A 375 -37.23 -22.76 -21.02
CA PRO A 375 -38.46 -22.51 -20.28
C PRO A 375 -38.98 -23.76 -19.56
N ASN A 376 -38.44 -24.95 -19.87
CA ASN A 376 -38.87 -26.22 -19.29
C ASN A 376 -38.05 -26.63 -18.05
N LEU A 377 -36.88 -26.04 -17.83
CA LEU A 377 -36.04 -26.35 -16.67
C LEU A 377 -36.45 -25.58 -15.40
N THR A 378 -37.29 -24.55 -15.54
CA THR A 378 -37.76 -23.72 -14.42
C THR A 378 -38.84 -24.38 -13.54
N ASN A 379 -39.42 -25.52 -13.95
CA ASN A 379 -40.51 -26.16 -13.20
C ASN A 379 -40.12 -27.41 -12.40
N THR A 380 -38.90 -27.95 -12.54
CA THR A 380 -38.50 -29.18 -11.84
C THR A 380 -37.56 -28.96 -10.65
N LEU A 381 -36.93 -27.79 -10.53
CA LEU A 381 -36.28 -27.37 -9.28
C LEU A 381 -37.33 -26.75 -8.34
N ARG A 382 -38.13 -27.63 -7.74
CA ARG A 382 -38.90 -27.42 -6.51
C ARG A 382 -38.26 -26.34 -5.63
N LYS A 383 -39.05 -25.31 -5.28
CA LYS A 383 -39.11 -24.62 -3.96
C LYS A 383 -37.86 -24.78 -3.08
N THR A 384 -36.69 -24.44 -3.59
CA THR A 384 -35.49 -24.30 -2.79
C THR A 384 -35.07 -22.86 -2.95
N LYS A 385 -34.80 -22.20 -1.83
CA LYS A 385 -34.29 -20.81 -1.72
C LYS A 385 -32.90 -20.67 -2.39
N ARG A 386 -32.76 -21.05 -3.66
CA ARG A 386 -31.50 -20.97 -4.42
C ARG A 386 -31.51 -19.67 -5.21
N LYS A 387 -30.60 -18.77 -4.85
CA LYS A 387 -30.26 -17.53 -5.57
C LYS A 387 -30.20 -17.83 -7.07
N ARG A 388 -30.99 -17.13 -7.90
CA ARG A 388 -30.90 -17.24 -9.36
C ARG A 388 -29.51 -16.74 -9.75
N ARG A 389 -28.69 -17.61 -10.33
CA ARG A 389 -27.30 -17.27 -10.65
C ARG A 389 -27.21 -16.86 -12.11
N PHE A 390 -26.91 -15.59 -12.35
CA PHE A 390 -26.35 -15.15 -13.63
C PHE A 390 -24.94 -15.76 -13.77
N GLY A 391 -24.56 -16.17 -14.97
CA GLY A 391 -23.17 -16.53 -15.22
C GLY A 391 -22.24 -15.31 -15.08
N GLU A 392 -20.93 -15.55 -15.16
CA GLU A 392 -19.94 -14.47 -15.10
C GLU A 392 -19.97 -13.63 -16.39
N SER A 393 -20.34 -12.36 -16.25
CA SER A 393 -20.22 -11.39 -17.35
C SER A 393 -18.81 -10.82 -17.41
N ASN A 394 -18.33 -10.52 -18.62
CA ASN A 394 -16.99 -9.95 -18.82
C ASN A 394 -17.08 -8.70 -19.71
N VAL A 395 -16.22 -7.72 -19.46
CA VAL A 395 -16.10 -6.49 -20.25
C VAL A 395 -14.67 -6.33 -20.72
N TYR A 396 -14.49 -6.18 -22.03
CA TYR A 396 -13.18 -5.96 -22.66
C TYR A 396 -13.22 -4.68 -23.47
N THR A 397 -12.34 -3.73 -23.17
CA THR A 397 -12.16 -2.54 -24.00
C THR A 397 -10.83 -2.64 -24.73
N LEU A 398 -10.88 -2.78 -26.04
CA LEU A 398 -9.69 -2.78 -26.88
C LEU A 398 -9.41 -1.38 -27.38
N GLY A 399 -8.16 -0.94 -27.34
CA GLY A 399 -7.77 0.39 -27.82
C GLY A 399 -6.27 0.46 -28.06
N ASN A 400 -5.77 1.66 -28.32
CA ASN A 400 -4.34 1.90 -28.50
C ASN A 400 -3.80 2.85 -27.42
N ILE A 401 -2.56 2.60 -26.99
CA ILE A 401 -1.74 3.57 -26.26
C ILE A 401 -0.40 3.65 -26.99
N GLY A 402 -0.11 4.81 -27.59
CA GLY A 402 1.04 4.95 -28.48
C GLY A 402 0.99 3.90 -29.60
N ALA A 403 2.08 3.17 -29.79
CA ALA A 403 2.19 2.11 -30.81
C ALA A 403 1.60 0.76 -30.38
N HIS A 404 1.07 0.63 -29.16
CA HIS A 404 0.66 -0.65 -28.58
C HIS A 404 -0.85 -0.86 -28.62
N ARG A 405 -1.27 -2.06 -29.01
CA ARG A 405 -2.65 -2.51 -28.93
C ARG A 405 -2.92 -3.08 -27.54
N ILE A 406 -3.92 -2.52 -26.87
CA ILE A 406 -4.25 -2.78 -25.47
C ILE A 406 -5.62 -3.45 -25.37
N VAL A 407 -5.78 -4.33 -24.38
CA VAL A 407 -7.08 -4.74 -23.87
C VAL A 407 -7.19 -4.42 -22.38
N SER A 408 -8.21 -3.66 -21.99
CA SER A 408 -8.53 -3.41 -20.59
C SER A 408 -9.76 -4.21 -20.14
N THR A 409 -9.78 -4.70 -18.90
CA THR A 409 -10.93 -5.36 -18.27
C THR A 409 -11.11 -4.85 -16.85
N LYS A 410 -12.37 -4.83 -16.39
CA LYS A 410 -12.70 -4.70 -14.96
C LYS A 410 -13.02 -6.08 -14.39
N LEU A 411 -12.57 -6.36 -13.17
CA LEU A 411 -12.94 -7.56 -12.44
C LEU A 411 -14.40 -7.50 -11.97
N PRO A 412 -15.14 -8.63 -12.03
CA PRO A 412 -16.58 -8.67 -11.81
C PRO A 412 -17.01 -8.56 -10.34
N SER A 413 -16.15 -8.97 -9.42
CA SER A 413 -16.40 -8.91 -7.99
C SER A 413 -15.09 -8.66 -7.27
N VAL A 414 -15.17 -7.70 -6.37
CA VAL A 414 -14.08 -7.15 -5.57
C VAL A 414 -14.23 -7.73 -4.17
N GLY A 415 -13.11 -8.15 -3.57
CA GLY A 415 -13.06 -8.62 -2.19
C GLY A 415 -12.40 -9.98 -2.01
N SER A 416 -12.14 -10.33 -0.75
CA SER A 416 -11.37 -11.53 -0.38
C SER A 416 -12.26 -12.72 0.00
N THR A 417 -13.55 -12.71 -0.37
CA THR A 417 -14.37 -13.92 -0.27
C THR A 417 -13.89 -14.94 -1.29
N ARG A 418 -14.09 -16.23 -1.01
CA ARG A 418 -13.64 -17.29 -1.92
C ARG A 418 -14.31 -17.17 -3.29
N GLU A 419 -15.57 -16.76 -3.29
CA GLU A 419 -16.37 -16.52 -4.49
C GLU A 419 -15.78 -15.38 -5.33
N ALA A 420 -15.47 -14.24 -4.71
CA ALA A 420 -14.86 -13.09 -5.39
C ALA A 420 -13.46 -13.42 -5.92
N MET A 421 -12.62 -14.08 -5.12
CA MET A 421 -11.29 -14.52 -5.54
C MET A 421 -11.36 -15.47 -6.74
N THR A 422 -12.30 -16.43 -6.73
CA THR A 422 -12.50 -17.39 -7.83
C THR A 422 -12.96 -16.67 -9.10
N ALA A 423 -13.95 -15.78 -8.99
CA ALA A 423 -14.46 -15.02 -10.13
C ALA A 423 -13.37 -14.13 -10.75
N THR A 424 -12.58 -13.47 -9.92
CA THR A 424 -11.45 -12.63 -10.35
C THR A 424 -10.36 -13.42 -11.06
N GLY A 425 -9.97 -14.59 -10.52
CA GLY A 425 -9.02 -15.48 -11.19
C GLY A 425 -9.56 -16.03 -12.51
N ASN A 426 -10.85 -16.39 -12.55
CA ASN A 426 -11.51 -16.86 -13.78
C ASN A 426 -11.53 -15.78 -14.86
N THR A 427 -11.90 -14.54 -14.53
CA THR A 427 -11.90 -13.42 -15.48
C THR A 427 -10.49 -13.15 -16.00
N THR A 428 -9.48 -13.18 -15.14
CA THR A 428 -8.07 -13.01 -15.53
C THR A 428 -7.62 -14.12 -16.48
N THR A 429 -7.88 -15.38 -16.12
CA THR A 429 -7.56 -16.55 -16.97
C THR A 429 -8.28 -16.48 -18.31
N ARG A 430 -9.55 -16.03 -18.32
CA ARG A 430 -10.34 -15.90 -19.54
C ARG A 430 -9.83 -14.78 -20.45
N LEU A 431 -9.40 -13.65 -19.89
CA LEU A 431 -8.74 -12.58 -20.63
C LEU A 431 -7.50 -13.12 -21.34
N LEU A 432 -6.58 -13.73 -20.59
CA LEU A 432 -5.30 -14.23 -21.11
C LEU A 432 -5.47 -15.40 -22.08
N GLY A 433 -6.52 -16.21 -21.92
CA GLY A 433 -6.87 -17.28 -22.87
C GLY A 433 -7.55 -16.77 -24.14
N THR A 434 -8.31 -15.67 -24.08
CA THR A 434 -8.97 -15.05 -25.25
C THR A 434 -7.96 -14.27 -26.09
N PHE A 435 -7.05 -13.54 -25.44
CA PHE A 435 -6.03 -12.71 -26.07
C PHE A 435 -4.65 -13.32 -25.87
N GLN A 436 -4.38 -14.40 -26.60
CA GLN A 436 -3.19 -15.23 -26.38
C GLN A 436 -1.86 -14.51 -26.69
N LYS A 437 -1.89 -13.42 -27.46
CA LYS A 437 -0.73 -12.58 -27.78
C LYS A 437 -0.37 -11.56 -26.69
N VAL A 438 -1.11 -11.52 -25.59
CA VAL A 438 -0.77 -10.64 -24.47
C VAL A 438 0.50 -11.12 -23.80
N ASP A 439 1.57 -10.33 -23.86
CA ASP A 439 2.86 -10.64 -23.24
C ASP A 439 3.07 -9.82 -21.95
N TYR A 440 2.49 -8.63 -21.89
CA TYR A 440 2.63 -7.70 -20.77
C TYR A 440 1.30 -7.51 -20.04
N VAL A 441 1.31 -7.65 -18.72
CA VAL A 441 0.11 -7.46 -17.88
C VAL A 441 0.31 -6.34 -16.88
N PHE A 442 -0.56 -5.33 -16.94
CA PHE A 442 -0.63 -4.24 -15.97
C PHE A 442 -1.79 -4.48 -15.03
N VAL A 443 -1.53 -4.52 -13.73
CA VAL A 443 -2.57 -4.52 -12.70
C VAL A 443 -2.66 -3.11 -12.14
N VAL A 444 -3.72 -2.41 -12.52
CA VAL A 444 -3.87 -0.96 -12.29
C VAL A 444 -5.01 -0.74 -11.34
N GLY A 445 -4.79 0.09 -10.32
CA GLY A 445 -5.88 0.47 -9.44
C GLY A 445 -5.51 1.45 -8.37
N VAL A 446 -6.31 1.51 -7.32
CA VAL A 446 -6.01 2.25 -6.10
C VAL A 446 -5.39 1.36 -5.04
N ALA A 447 -4.70 1.97 -4.08
CA ALA A 447 -4.16 1.30 -2.89
C ALA A 447 -4.08 2.27 -1.71
N GLY A 448 -3.86 1.72 -0.52
CA GLY A 448 -3.53 2.49 0.67
C GLY A 448 -2.04 2.76 0.73
N GLY A 449 -1.64 4.00 1.00
CA GLY A 449 -0.24 4.38 1.17
C GLY A 449 0.29 3.91 2.51
N VAL A 450 1.56 3.51 2.55
CA VAL A 450 2.31 3.31 3.80
C VAL A 450 3.03 4.63 4.11
N PRO A 451 2.55 5.40 5.10
CA PRO A 451 3.13 6.69 5.39
C PRO A 451 4.44 6.54 6.17
N HIS A 452 5.41 7.41 5.86
CA HIS A 452 6.57 7.64 6.70
C HIS A 452 6.45 9.03 7.34
N TYR A 453 6.41 9.12 8.66
CA TYR A 453 6.08 10.38 9.34
C TYR A 453 7.23 11.39 9.36
N THR A 454 8.46 10.89 9.26
CA THR A 454 9.69 11.67 9.43
C THR A 454 10.56 11.78 8.17
N ASP A 455 10.41 10.88 7.20
CA ASP A 455 11.23 10.82 5.99
C ASP A 455 10.38 11.19 4.78
N PHE A 456 10.58 12.40 4.26
CA PHE A 456 9.87 12.86 3.07
C PHE A 456 10.13 11.98 1.85
N LYS A 457 11.32 11.40 1.68
CA LYS A 457 11.65 10.60 0.50
C LYS A 457 10.82 9.32 0.45
N LYS A 458 10.67 8.66 1.60
CA LYS A 458 9.85 7.44 1.78
C LYS A 458 8.37 7.71 2.03
N HIS A 459 8.00 8.95 2.34
CA HIS A 459 6.63 9.30 2.64
C HIS A 459 5.75 9.22 1.38
N VAL A 460 4.85 8.24 1.39
CA VAL A 460 3.77 8.11 0.41
C VAL A 460 2.56 8.90 0.91
N ARG A 461 2.02 9.78 0.08
CA ARG A 461 0.83 10.61 0.38
C ARG A 461 -0.35 10.32 -0.54
N LEU A 462 -1.52 10.89 -0.23
CA LEU A 462 -2.68 10.76 -1.12
C LEU A 462 -2.44 11.45 -2.45
N GLY A 463 -2.83 10.77 -3.53
CA GLY A 463 -2.63 11.20 -4.90
C GLY A 463 -1.26 10.88 -5.48
N ASP A 464 -0.31 10.35 -4.71
CA ASP A 464 0.92 9.76 -5.26
C ASP A 464 0.61 8.43 -5.97
N VAL A 465 1.58 7.93 -6.75
CA VAL A 465 1.49 6.63 -7.43
C VAL A 465 2.65 5.75 -6.99
N VAL A 466 2.34 4.54 -6.55
CA VAL A 466 3.30 3.49 -6.20
C VAL A 466 3.33 2.44 -7.31
N ILE A 467 4.52 2.12 -7.80
CA ILE A 467 4.75 1.10 -8.80
C ILE A 467 5.52 -0.06 -8.14
N SER A 468 5.05 -1.30 -8.36
CA SER A 468 5.70 -2.48 -7.81
C SER A 468 7.14 -2.60 -8.32
N TYR A 469 8.08 -2.54 -7.39
CA TYR A 469 9.51 -2.58 -7.68
C TYR A 469 10.27 -3.19 -6.49
N VAL A 470 11.47 -3.70 -6.74
CA VAL A 470 12.32 -4.29 -5.69
C VAL A 470 12.75 -3.25 -4.65
N ASP A 471 12.65 -3.58 -3.37
CA ASP A 471 13.41 -2.84 -2.36
C ASP A 471 14.91 -3.15 -2.54
N LYS A 472 15.62 -2.26 -3.24
CA LYS A 472 17.05 -2.44 -3.55
C LYS A 472 17.90 -2.65 -2.29
N GLN A 473 17.59 -1.95 -1.20
CA GLN A 473 18.35 -2.06 0.05
C GLN A 473 18.20 -3.45 0.66
N ARG A 474 16.96 -3.96 0.70
CA ARG A 474 16.69 -5.30 1.23
C ARG A 474 17.11 -6.41 0.29
N ALA A 475 17.05 -6.19 -1.02
CA ALA A 475 17.52 -7.15 -2.00
C ALA A 475 19.02 -7.44 -1.89
N LEU A 476 19.84 -6.50 -1.36
CA LEU A 476 21.25 -6.77 -1.06
C LEU A 476 21.44 -7.80 0.07
N LEU A 477 20.42 -7.98 0.92
CA LEU A 477 20.44 -8.92 2.04
C LEU A 477 19.92 -10.32 1.65
N SER A 478 19.22 -10.44 0.52
CA SER A 478 18.61 -11.69 0.03
C SER A 478 19.38 -12.21 -1.19
N LYS A 479 19.83 -13.47 -1.16
CA LYS A 479 20.71 -14.01 -2.21
C LYS A 479 19.99 -14.47 -3.49
N ASN A 480 18.69 -14.81 -3.44
CA ASN A 480 18.05 -15.53 -4.55
C ASN A 480 16.72 -14.95 -5.06
N GLU A 481 15.98 -14.16 -4.27
CA GLU A 481 14.66 -13.65 -4.67
C GLU A 481 14.52 -12.16 -4.40
N LYS A 482 13.97 -11.45 -5.39
CA LYS A 482 13.67 -10.01 -5.37
C LYS A 482 12.16 -9.81 -5.50
N PRO A 483 11.36 -10.17 -4.48
CA PRO A 483 9.91 -10.05 -4.56
C PRO A 483 9.46 -8.57 -4.62
N TYR A 484 8.49 -8.27 -5.48
CA TYR A 484 7.89 -6.94 -5.62
C TYR A 484 6.53 -6.85 -4.95
N VAL A 485 5.87 -8.00 -4.79
CA VAL A 485 4.54 -8.10 -4.19
C VAL A 485 4.53 -9.17 -3.12
N TYR A 486 3.91 -8.85 -1.99
CA TYR A 486 3.80 -9.72 -0.83
C TYR A 486 2.33 -9.94 -0.50
N ILE A 487 1.86 -11.19 -0.55
CA ILE A 487 0.48 -11.56 -0.23
C ILE A 487 0.43 -12.17 1.17
N TYR A 488 -0.31 -11.51 2.05
CA TYR A 488 -0.61 -11.98 3.40
C TYR A 488 -1.81 -12.93 3.38
N LYS A 489 -1.64 -14.16 3.87
CA LYS A 489 -2.73 -15.16 3.93
C LYS A 489 -3.27 -15.33 5.35
N SER A 490 -2.41 -15.72 6.30
CA SER A 490 -2.70 -15.80 7.74
C SER A 490 -1.43 -16.18 8.50
N GLY A 491 -1.17 -15.56 9.65
CA GLY A 491 0.02 -15.84 10.46
C GLY A 491 1.32 -15.36 9.81
N GLU A 492 2.33 -16.23 9.73
CA GLU A 492 3.63 -15.94 9.09
C GLU A 492 3.69 -16.34 7.60
N ASP A 493 2.63 -16.94 7.04
CA ASP A 493 2.63 -17.37 5.63
C ASP A 493 2.50 -16.17 4.68
N VAL A 494 3.53 -16.00 3.84
CA VAL A 494 3.63 -14.91 2.88
C VAL A 494 3.96 -15.48 1.52
N LYS A 495 3.10 -15.21 0.54
CA LYS A 495 3.37 -15.56 -0.85
C LYS A 495 3.99 -14.36 -1.57
N THR A 496 5.06 -14.60 -2.30
CA THR A 496 5.83 -13.57 -2.99
C THR A 496 5.66 -13.67 -4.50
N TYR A 497 5.69 -12.52 -5.17
CA TYR A 497 5.60 -12.44 -6.63
C TYR A 497 6.59 -11.41 -7.15
N PHE A 498 7.23 -11.76 -8.27
CA PHE A 498 8.07 -10.89 -9.08
C PHE A 498 8.03 -11.37 -10.54
N PRO A 499 8.11 -10.47 -11.53
CA PRO A 499 8.23 -10.85 -12.93
C PRO A 499 9.63 -11.42 -13.19
N ILE A 500 9.74 -12.25 -14.23
CA ILE A 500 11.04 -12.74 -14.70
C ILE A 500 11.71 -11.66 -15.56
N ASN A 501 10.90 -10.87 -16.28
CA ASN A 501 11.36 -9.76 -17.11
C ASN A 501 11.03 -8.41 -16.45
N ASP A 502 12.08 -7.68 -16.07
CA ASP A 502 12.00 -6.38 -15.40
C ASP A 502 11.97 -5.17 -16.35
N SER A 503 11.76 -5.36 -17.65
CA SER A 503 11.74 -4.25 -18.64
C SER A 503 10.75 -3.15 -18.27
N LEU A 504 9.54 -3.51 -17.83
CA LEU A 504 8.53 -2.53 -17.39
C LEU A 504 9.01 -1.75 -16.15
N GLN A 505 9.67 -2.43 -15.23
CA GLN A 505 10.23 -1.84 -14.01
C GLN A 505 11.41 -0.91 -14.31
N GLN A 506 12.24 -1.24 -15.30
CA GLN A 506 13.34 -0.38 -15.77
C GLN A 506 12.82 0.92 -16.41
N ILE A 507 11.72 0.84 -17.19
CA ILE A 507 11.06 2.04 -17.73
C ILE A 507 10.52 2.91 -16.57
N ALA A 508 9.86 2.28 -15.59
CA ALA A 508 9.37 2.99 -14.40
C ALA A 508 10.51 3.66 -13.59
N GLU A 509 11.66 3.00 -13.47
CA GLU A 509 12.87 3.57 -12.89
C GLU A 509 13.39 4.78 -13.67
N GLY A 510 13.43 4.69 -15.01
CA GLY A 510 13.77 5.82 -15.86
C GLY A 510 12.81 7.01 -15.70
N LEU A 511 11.51 6.75 -15.55
CA LEU A 511 10.50 7.79 -15.30
C LEU A 511 10.68 8.44 -13.92
N GLN A 512 10.96 7.65 -12.89
CA GLN A 512 11.21 8.16 -11.53
C GLN A 512 12.49 9.00 -11.48
N ALA A 513 13.59 8.50 -12.06
CA ALA A 513 14.88 9.17 -12.07
C ALA A 513 14.86 10.52 -12.81
N ASN A 514 14.02 10.63 -13.85
CA ASN A 514 13.89 11.85 -14.65
C ASN A 514 12.71 12.74 -14.22
N MET A 515 12.07 12.49 -13.08
CA MET A 515 10.84 13.19 -12.69
C MET A 515 11.04 14.71 -12.52
N GLU A 516 12.25 15.17 -12.21
CA GLU A 516 12.56 16.60 -12.10
C GLU A 516 12.64 17.30 -13.46
N VAL A 517 12.97 16.54 -14.52
CA VAL A 517 13.12 17.06 -15.88
C VAL A 517 11.84 16.88 -16.69
N LYS A 518 11.22 15.70 -16.63
CA LYS A 518 10.07 15.34 -17.47
C LYS A 518 9.05 14.52 -16.70
N ARG A 519 7.80 15.00 -16.71
CA ARG A 519 6.63 14.34 -16.10
C ARG A 519 5.55 14.10 -17.15
N PRO A 520 5.70 13.11 -18.04
CA PRO A 520 4.72 12.87 -19.10
C PRO A 520 3.31 12.58 -18.55
N TRP A 521 3.23 11.91 -17.40
CA TRP A 521 1.96 11.59 -16.74
C TRP A 521 1.15 12.83 -16.36
N ASP A 522 1.76 13.99 -16.07
CA ASP A 522 1.01 15.22 -15.76
C ASP A 522 0.20 15.71 -16.97
N THR A 523 0.71 15.45 -18.19
CA THR A 523 0.00 15.79 -19.44
C THR A 523 -1.15 14.82 -19.67
N TYR A 524 -0.87 13.51 -19.58
CA TYR A 524 -1.88 12.46 -19.75
C TYR A 524 -2.99 12.53 -18.69
N GLN A 525 -2.65 12.88 -17.44
CA GLN A 525 -3.64 13.08 -16.38
C GLN A 525 -4.58 14.24 -16.72
N ARG A 526 -4.05 15.35 -17.25
CA ARG A 526 -4.84 16.52 -17.66
C ARG A 526 -5.76 16.21 -18.85
N GLU A 527 -5.24 15.52 -19.86
CA GLU A 527 -6.02 15.09 -21.03
C GLU A 527 -7.13 14.09 -20.62
N GLY A 528 -6.78 13.12 -19.78
CA GLY A 528 -7.74 12.16 -19.24
C GLY A 528 -8.82 12.83 -18.39
N LEU A 529 -8.45 13.79 -17.55
CA LEU A 529 -9.39 14.59 -16.76
C LEU A 529 -10.35 15.36 -17.67
N ALA A 530 -9.84 16.05 -18.70
CA ALA A 530 -10.67 16.78 -19.65
C ALA A 530 -11.66 15.86 -20.38
N SER A 531 -11.22 14.66 -20.79
CA SER A 531 -12.10 13.66 -21.39
C SER A 531 -13.16 13.16 -20.41
N LEU A 532 -12.80 12.90 -19.15
CA LEU A 532 -13.74 12.39 -18.14
C LEU A 532 -14.77 13.44 -17.72
N MET A 533 -14.37 14.70 -17.54
CA MET A 533 -15.29 15.79 -17.20
C MET A 533 -16.39 16.01 -18.26
N GLN A 534 -16.10 15.72 -19.53
CA GLN A 534 -17.09 15.80 -20.60
C GLN A 534 -18.02 14.57 -20.66
N LYS A 535 -17.59 13.44 -20.11
CA LYS A 535 -18.21 12.12 -20.36
C LYS A 535 -18.83 11.44 -19.14
N THR A 536 -18.51 11.90 -17.93
CA THR A 536 -18.92 11.25 -16.68
C THR A 536 -19.32 12.28 -15.62
N GLU A 537 -20.33 11.97 -14.81
CA GLU A 537 -20.68 12.78 -13.62
C GLU A 537 -19.66 12.65 -12.48
N SER A 538 -18.79 11.63 -12.51
CA SER A 538 -17.81 11.37 -11.47
C SER A 538 -16.74 12.46 -11.43
N ASP A 539 -16.49 13.00 -10.23
CA ASP A 539 -15.45 14.00 -10.04
C ASP A 539 -14.06 13.33 -9.96
N PHE A 540 -13.23 13.60 -10.97
CA PHE A 540 -11.83 13.18 -11.03
C PHE A 540 -10.85 14.30 -10.68
N ASN A 541 -11.34 15.48 -10.29
CA ASN A 541 -10.48 16.57 -9.84
C ASN A 541 -9.72 16.19 -8.58
N ARG A 542 -8.59 16.85 -8.39
CA ARG A 542 -7.81 16.66 -7.18
C ARG A 542 -8.60 17.20 -5.97
N PRO A 543 -8.82 16.39 -4.92
CA PRO A 543 -9.42 16.88 -3.69
C PRO A 543 -8.57 17.98 -3.04
N SER A 544 -9.20 18.79 -2.20
CA SER A 544 -8.52 19.85 -1.44
C SER A 544 -7.38 19.27 -0.57
N VAL A 545 -6.30 20.04 -0.44
CA VAL A 545 -5.10 19.67 0.33
C VAL A 545 -5.40 19.36 1.80
N ASN A 546 -6.40 20.00 2.40
CA ASN A 546 -6.82 19.76 3.79
C ASN A 546 -7.51 18.41 4.03
N THR A 547 -7.72 17.64 2.97
CA THR A 547 -8.40 16.34 2.99
C THR A 547 -7.42 15.18 2.95
N ASP A 548 -6.15 15.46 2.63
CA ASP A 548 -5.04 14.55 2.91
C ASP A 548 -4.67 14.71 4.38
N LYS A 549 -5.13 13.76 5.20
CA LYS A 549 -4.90 13.74 6.64
C LYS A 549 -4.23 12.44 7.01
N LEU A 550 -3.11 12.58 7.72
CA LEU A 550 -2.33 11.46 8.18
C LEU A 550 -2.62 11.19 9.66
N PHE A 551 -2.93 9.94 9.97
CA PHE A 551 -3.17 9.49 11.34
C PHE A 551 -2.12 8.43 11.72
N MET A 552 -1.66 8.50 12.97
CA MET A 552 -0.83 7.48 13.59
C MET A 552 -1.64 6.78 14.67
N ASN A 553 -1.74 5.46 14.57
CA ASN A 553 -2.31 4.64 15.63
C ASN A 553 -1.31 4.57 16.78
N ILE A 554 -1.77 4.96 17.97
CA ILE A 554 -0.95 4.93 19.19
C ILE A 554 -1.28 3.68 20.03
N GLY A 555 -2.46 3.07 19.85
CA GLY A 555 -2.94 1.91 20.59
C GLY A 555 -4.28 2.19 21.27
N ASN A 556 -4.96 1.15 21.78
CA ASN A 556 -6.29 1.26 22.41
C ASN A 556 -7.35 1.96 21.54
N ASN A 557 -7.27 1.82 20.21
CA ASN A 557 -8.10 2.52 19.22
C ASN A 557 -7.98 4.07 19.25
N GLU A 558 -6.93 4.59 19.87
CA GLU A 558 -6.59 6.01 19.84
C GLU A 558 -5.65 6.32 18.67
N VAL A 559 -5.85 7.49 18.06
CA VAL A 559 -5.07 7.97 16.93
C VAL A 559 -4.66 9.42 17.16
N ILE A 560 -3.52 9.80 16.58
CA ILE A 560 -3.04 11.18 16.57
C ILE A 560 -2.95 11.65 15.11
N GLU A 561 -3.45 12.85 14.82
CA GLU A 561 -3.27 13.50 13.53
C GLU A 561 -1.83 14.04 13.44
N VAL A 562 -1.06 13.56 12.46
CA VAL A 562 0.34 13.93 12.22
C VAL A 562 0.39 14.72 10.92
N ALA A 563 1.21 15.77 10.87
CA ALA A 563 1.45 16.49 9.64
C ALA A 563 2.29 15.65 8.68
N HIS A 564 2.11 15.86 7.36
CA HIS A 564 3.01 15.32 6.37
C HIS A 564 4.42 15.90 6.56
N PRO A 565 5.49 15.12 6.37
CA PRO A 565 6.84 15.68 6.32
C PRO A 565 6.94 16.72 5.21
N ILE A 566 7.72 17.77 5.46
CA ILE A 566 7.78 18.97 4.60
C ILE A 566 8.06 18.59 3.15
N ALA A 567 7.12 18.93 2.27
CA ALA A 567 7.28 18.70 0.84
C ALA A 567 8.16 19.77 0.21
N MET A 568 9.29 19.34 -0.36
CA MET A 568 10.17 20.24 -1.12
C MET A 568 9.49 20.73 -2.42
N ASP A 569 8.56 19.93 -2.96
CA ASP A 569 7.94 20.18 -4.28
C ASP A 569 6.43 20.46 -4.16
N SER A 570 6.07 21.74 -4.04
CA SER A 570 4.70 22.23 -4.14
C SER A 570 4.58 23.33 -5.20
N VAL A 571 3.43 23.40 -5.86
CA VAL A 571 3.06 24.50 -6.78
C VAL A 571 1.81 25.12 -6.22
N ASP A 572 1.83 26.43 -5.98
CA ASP A 572 0.70 27.17 -5.40
C ASP A 572 0.19 26.57 -4.07
N GLY A 573 1.10 26.02 -3.26
CA GLY A 573 0.77 25.34 -1.99
C GLY A 573 0.17 23.94 -2.16
N VAL A 574 0.03 23.44 -3.39
CA VAL A 574 -0.43 22.08 -3.68
C VAL A 574 0.77 21.17 -3.95
N PRO A 575 0.98 20.11 -3.14
CA PRO A 575 2.11 19.21 -3.36
C PRO A 575 1.93 18.40 -4.66
N ARG A 576 2.95 18.30 -5.52
CA ARG A 576 2.82 17.55 -6.80
C ARG A 576 2.63 16.04 -6.59
N SER A 577 1.91 15.32 -7.44
CA SER A 577 1.91 13.85 -7.37
C SER A 577 3.32 13.29 -7.62
N ARG A 578 3.77 12.35 -6.79
CA ARG A 578 5.09 11.70 -6.90
C ARG A 578 4.96 10.24 -7.32
N LEU A 579 6.00 9.76 -8.00
CA LEU A 579 6.17 8.35 -8.33
C LEU A 579 7.09 7.69 -7.31
N HIS A 580 6.60 6.61 -6.72
CA HIS A 580 7.33 5.78 -5.78
C HIS A 580 7.55 4.40 -6.38
N LEU A 581 8.76 3.89 -6.25
CA LEU A 581 9.13 2.54 -6.65
C LEU A 581 9.37 1.73 -5.38
N GLY A 582 8.56 0.70 -5.16
CA GLY A 582 8.80 -0.20 -4.05
C GLY A 582 7.78 -1.32 -3.93
N PRO A 583 7.95 -2.17 -2.92
CA PRO A 583 7.08 -3.32 -2.75
C PRO A 583 5.65 -2.96 -2.37
N ILE A 584 4.70 -3.79 -2.81
CA ILE A 584 3.28 -3.65 -2.50
C ILE A 584 2.81 -4.88 -1.71
N GLY A 585 2.12 -4.65 -0.60
CA GLY A 585 1.49 -5.71 0.18
C GLY A 585 0.04 -5.90 -0.22
N SER A 586 -0.47 -7.13 -0.14
CA SER A 586 -1.91 -7.35 -0.27
C SER A 586 -2.42 -8.42 0.67
N GLY A 587 -3.62 -8.22 1.24
CA GLY A 587 -4.31 -9.24 2.02
C GLY A 587 -5.41 -8.65 2.91
N ARG A 588 -6.52 -9.37 3.05
CA ARG A 588 -7.67 -8.91 3.85
C ARG A 588 -7.29 -8.67 5.31
N ASP A 589 -6.67 -9.67 5.91
CA ASP A 589 -6.32 -9.66 7.33
C ASP A 589 -5.14 -8.73 7.61
N LEU A 590 -4.32 -8.46 6.59
CA LEU A 590 -3.29 -7.43 6.64
C LEU A 590 -3.89 -6.04 6.84
N VAL A 591 -4.92 -5.68 6.06
CA VAL A 591 -5.47 -4.31 6.11
C VAL A 591 -6.49 -4.10 7.23
N ARG A 592 -7.04 -5.17 7.81
CA ARG A 592 -7.95 -5.10 8.97
C ARG A 592 -7.32 -4.48 10.22
N SER A 593 -6.04 -4.78 10.48
CA SER A 593 -5.32 -4.34 11.67
C SER A 593 -4.22 -3.37 11.29
N ASP A 594 -4.30 -2.12 11.78
CA ASP A 594 -3.24 -1.12 11.56
C ASP A 594 -1.87 -1.60 12.06
N ASN A 595 -1.84 -2.29 13.20
CA ASN A 595 -0.59 -2.84 13.75
C ASN A 595 -0.01 -3.90 12.82
N SER A 596 -0.82 -4.88 12.40
CA SER A 596 -0.38 -5.93 11.47
C SER A 596 0.10 -5.33 10.16
N ARG A 597 -0.62 -4.33 9.64
CA ARG A 597 -0.25 -3.59 8.42
C ARG A 597 1.09 -2.89 8.56
N MET A 598 1.29 -2.14 9.63
CA MET A 598 2.53 -1.41 9.88
C MET A 598 3.72 -2.34 10.13
N ASP A 599 3.53 -3.42 10.89
CA ASP A 599 4.57 -4.41 11.17
C ASP A 599 4.98 -5.15 9.90
N PHE A 600 4.01 -5.57 9.09
CA PHE A 600 4.26 -6.19 7.79
C PHE A 600 4.93 -5.22 6.82
N ALA A 601 4.48 -3.97 6.77
CA ALA A 601 5.11 -2.92 5.98
C ALA A 601 6.57 -2.68 6.39
N LYS A 602 6.87 -2.64 7.70
CA LYS A 602 8.23 -2.54 8.22
C LYS A 602 9.07 -3.78 7.90
N LYS A 603 8.49 -4.97 8.01
CA LYS A 603 9.16 -6.26 7.75
C LYS A 603 9.58 -6.39 6.28
N TYR A 604 8.74 -5.96 5.35
CA TYR A 604 8.96 -6.16 3.91
C TYR A 604 9.26 -4.87 3.12
N GLY A 605 9.31 -3.71 3.78
CA GLY A 605 9.61 -2.43 3.13
C GLY A 605 8.48 -1.94 2.22
N LEU A 606 7.22 -2.24 2.55
CA LEU A 606 6.09 -1.91 1.69
C LEU A 606 5.85 -0.40 1.60
N LEU A 607 5.48 0.07 0.42
CA LEU A 607 5.05 1.46 0.17
C LEU A 607 3.55 1.60 -0.02
N ALA A 608 2.87 0.51 -0.39
CA ALA A 608 1.42 0.48 -0.55
C ALA A 608 0.83 -0.85 -0.09
N THR A 609 -0.47 -0.83 0.26
CA THR A 609 -1.26 -1.98 0.67
C THR A 609 -2.59 -2.05 -0.07
N ASP A 610 -2.99 -3.26 -0.45
CA ASP A 610 -4.21 -3.58 -1.20
C ASP A 610 -4.87 -4.83 -0.59
N VAL A 611 -6.04 -5.25 -1.06
CA VAL A 611 -6.82 -6.40 -0.58
C VAL A 611 -7.12 -7.43 -1.68
N GLU A 612 -6.70 -7.21 -2.93
CA GLU A 612 -7.26 -7.91 -4.11
C GLU A 612 -6.28 -8.51 -5.13
N MET A 613 -5.02 -8.76 -4.74
CA MET A 613 -4.02 -9.15 -5.74
C MET A 613 -3.85 -10.67 -5.92
N SER A 614 -4.17 -11.49 -4.91
CA SER A 614 -3.72 -12.89 -4.88
C SER A 614 -4.18 -13.72 -6.08
N SER A 615 -5.49 -13.72 -6.39
CA SER A 615 -6.02 -14.57 -7.45
C SER A 615 -5.68 -14.04 -8.84
N VAL A 616 -5.56 -12.72 -9.01
CA VAL A 616 -5.10 -12.10 -10.26
C VAL A 616 -3.68 -12.55 -10.56
N LEU A 617 -2.77 -12.44 -9.58
CA LEU A 617 -1.37 -12.82 -9.75
C LEU A 617 -1.21 -14.33 -9.98
N ASP A 618 -1.98 -15.16 -9.29
CA ASP A 618 -2.01 -16.61 -9.51
C ASP A 618 -2.44 -16.95 -10.94
N SER A 619 -3.43 -16.25 -11.48
CA SER A 619 -3.84 -16.42 -12.86
C SER A 619 -2.83 -15.88 -13.87
N ILE A 620 -2.14 -14.77 -13.59
CA ILE A 620 -1.08 -14.25 -14.47
C ILE A 620 0.06 -15.28 -14.59
N ILE A 621 0.59 -15.75 -13.46
CA ILE A 621 1.68 -16.74 -13.43
C ILE A 621 1.22 -18.08 -13.99
N GLY A 622 0.02 -18.54 -13.60
CA GLY A 622 -0.55 -19.80 -14.09
C GLY A 622 -0.80 -19.83 -15.60
N ASN A 623 -0.93 -18.67 -16.25
CA ASN A 623 -1.02 -18.54 -17.71
C ASN A 623 0.35 -18.20 -18.35
N CYS A 624 1.45 -18.45 -17.64
CA CYS A 624 2.83 -18.26 -18.09
C CYS A 624 3.14 -16.84 -18.59
N ARG A 625 2.56 -15.81 -17.94
CA ARG A 625 2.88 -14.41 -18.25
C ARG A 625 4.00 -13.92 -17.35
N GLU A 626 5.17 -13.76 -17.95
CA GLU A 626 6.43 -13.49 -17.25
C GLU A 626 6.71 -12.00 -17.03
N SER A 627 5.99 -11.13 -17.75
CA SER A 627 6.11 -9.67 -17.66
C SER A 627 4.84 -9.06 -17.08
N PHE A 628 4.90 -8.61 -15.84
CA PHE A 628 3.78 -7.90 -15.21
C PHE A 628 4.27 -6.78 -14.29
N ILE A 629 3.41 -5.79 -14.09
CA ILE A 629 3.67 -4.65 -13.22
C ILE A 629 2.38 -4.17 -12.56
N LEU A 630 2.48 -3.76 -11.31
CA LEU A 630 1.37 -3.17 -10.57
C LEU A 630 1.61 -1.67 -10.48
N VAL A 631 0.59 -0.88 -10.82
CA VAL A 631 0.62 0.58 -10.72
C VAL A 631 -0.58 1.02 -9.91
N LYS A 632 -0.32 1.60 -8.73
CA LYS A 632 -1.33 1.86 -7.72
C LYS A 632 -1.36 3.33 -7.32
N GLY A 633 -2.50 3.98 -7.55
CA GLY A 633 -2.76 5.34 -7.10
C GLY A 633 -3.18 5.33 -5.64
N ILE A 634 -2.63 6.25 -4.85
CA ILE A 634 -2.86 6.24 -3.40
C ILE A 634 -4.11 7.07 -3.06
N SER A 635 -5.13 6.43 -2.51
CA SER A 635 -6.43 7.05 -2.20
C SER A 635 -6.77 7.06 -0.72
N ASP A 636 -6.10 6.27 0.11
CA ASP A 636 -6.13 6.37 1.57
C ASP A 636 -4.81 5.84 2.17
N TYR A 637 -4.77 5.63 3.48
CA TYR A 637 -3.63 5.05 4.20
C TYR A 637 -3.92 3.65 4.73
N LYS A 638 -4.83 2.90 4.09
CA LYS A 638 -5.30 1.55 4.47
C LYS A 638 -5.27 0.60 3.26
N ASP A 639 -6.35 0.45 2.52
CA ASP A 639 -6.52 -0.47 1.38
C ASP A 639 -6.71 0.25 0.04
N GLY A 640 -6.93 1.56 0.04
CA GLY A 640 -7.32 2.37 -1.11
C GLY A 640 -8.84 2.44 -1.31
N MET A 641 -9.62 1.66 -0.57
CA MET A 641 -11.07 1.56 -0.71
C MET A 641 -11.84 2.24 0.42
N SER A 642 -11.17 2.54 1.53
CA SER A 642 -11.79 3.06 2.75
C SER A 642 -12.36 4.47 2.56
N THR A 643 -11.79 5.29 1.68
CA THR A 643 -12.31 6.64 1.39
C THR A 643 -12.54 6.85 -0.10
N ARG A 644 -13.73 7.34 -0.47
CA ARG A 644 -14.10 7.60 -1.87
C ARG A 644 -13.48 8.88 -2.43
N LYS A 645 -13.21 9.85 -1.57
CA LYS A 645 -12.83 11.22 -1.94
C LYS A 645 -11.63 11.28 -2.87
N TRP A 646 -10.63 10.43 -2.65
CA TRP A 646 -9.40 10.41 -3.44
C TRP A 646 -9.36 9.30 -4.50
N GLN A 647 -10.29 8.34 -4.49
CA GLN A 647 -10.23 7.17 -5.37
C GLN A 647 -10.24 7.54 -6.86
N ASN A 648 -11.08 8.48 -7.27
CA ASN A 648 -11.16 8.90 -8.66
C ASN A 648 -9.85 9.56 -9.11
N TYR A 649 -9.39 10.57 -8.37
CA TYR A 649 -8.13 11.25 -8.66
C TYR A 649 -6.93 10.29 -8.68
N ALA A 650 -6.82 9.41 -7.69
CA ALA A 650 -5.76 8.43 -7.56
C ALA A 650 -5.80 7.41 -8.71
N SER A 651 -6.99 6.93 -9.10
CA SER A 651 -7.18 6.04 -10.25
C SER A 651 -6.67 6.68 -11.54
N LEU A 652 -7.00 7.96 -11.75
CA LEU A 652 -6.56 8.71 -12.92
C LEU A 652 -5.04 8.96 -12.92
N ALA A 653 -4.46 9.26 -11.76
CA ALA A 653 -3.02 9.39 -11.61
C ALA A 653 -2.30 8.08 -11.98
N ALA A 654 -2.79 6.94 -11.49
CA ALA A 654 -2.26 5.62 -11.82
C ALA A 654 -2.36 5.32 -13.32
N ALA A 655 -3.51 5.57 -13.94
CA ALA A 655 -3.72 5.36 -15.37
C ALA A 655 -2.79 6.23 -16.24
N ALA A 656 -2.55 7.49 -15.86
CA ALA A 656 -1.64 8.39 -16.56
C ALA A 656 -0.17 7.90 -16.50
N VAL A 657 0.23 7.31 -15.37
CA VAL A 657 1.54 6.68 -15.21
C VAL A 657 1.66 5.43 -16.07
N VAL A 658 0.62 4.61 -16.13
CA VAL A 658 0.55 3.44 -17.04
C VAL A 658 0.74 3.87 -18.49
N LYS A 659 0.03 4.92 -18.93
CA LYS A 659 0.21 5.50 -20.28
C LYS A 659 1.67 5.92 -20.52
N SER A 660 2.31 6.52 -19.52
CA SER A 660 3.72 6.92 -19.60
C SER A 660 4.68 5.74 -19.74
N ILE A 661 4.43 4.65 -19.01
CA ILE A 661 5.24 3.42 -19.11
C ILE A 661 5.07 2.79 -20.50
N ILE A 662 3.82 2.64 -20.97
CA ILE A 662 3.54 2.03 -22.27
C ILE A 662 4.13 2.86 -23.42
N CYS A 663 4.05 4.18 -23.36
CA CYS A 663 4.69 5.04 -24.36
C CYS A 663 6.23 5.03 -24.30
N GLY A 664 6.82 4.54 -23.21
CA GLY A 664 8.26 4.32 -23.07
C GLY A 664 8.73 2.93 -23.51
N MET A 665 7.81 2.03 -23.90
CA MET A 665 8.15 0.72 -24.45
C MET A 665 8.57 0.81 -25.92
N ASP A 666 9.42 -0.10 -26.36
CA ASP A 666 9.76 -0.24 -27.77
C ASP A 666 8.53 -0.66 -28.58
N ALA A 667 8.38 -0.08 -29.78
CA ALA A 667 7.28 -0.42 -30.67
C ALA A 667 7.28 -1.94 -30.96
N PRO A 668 6.09 -2.57 -31.03
CA PRO A 668 6.01 -4.00 -31.28
C PRO A 668 6.63 -4.33 -32.64
N THR A 669 7.54 -5.30 -32.67
CA THR A 669 8.29 -5.71 -33.89
C THR A 669 7.42 -6.43 -34.93
N ASN A 670 6.15 -6.71 -34.62
CA ASN A 670 5.25 -7.54 -35.41
C ASN A 670 4.05 -6.74 -35.97
N VAL A 671 4.30 -5.55 -36.54
CA VAL A 671 3.29 -4.81 -37.31
C VAL A 671 3.15 -5.40 -38.71
#